data_AF-A0A5E6NP48-F1
#
_entry.id   AF-A0A5E6NP48-F1
#
_cell.length_a   1.000
_cell.length_b   1.000
_cell.length_c   1.000
_cell.angle_alpha   90.00
_cell.angle_beta   90.00
_cell.angle_gamma   90.00
#
_symmetry.space_group_name_H-M   'P 1'
#
loop_
_entity.id
_entity.type
_entity.pdbx_description
1 polymer ?
#
loop_
_entity_poly.entity_id
_entity_poly.type
_entity_poly.pdbx_seq_one_letter_code
_entity_poly.pdbx_strand_id
1 'polypeptide(L)'
;MFNTELSPKLIDNNTASIFGLEINLNALDNRIKTVKEYNQEIELLKAKVTEIQKSIALINGSKESSLKNLNVKFRKKLNTLKEVISTNEYVVSQSEQHLKNNKIKLDEWVLKSTSEKAVVLSKIEEDLEGLSIQKAKAKENLENIIKGGDREISKKEKEKAVEINNVELAKDEAIKTISASTTENKVNADKRIKELKNQQDLELNNKGVDTERLKIIEDCLTEITEDLSFIRSNERTVFDYEKDKRELFDKVPELRADKTTNRKKQNTLKKEQRIEQEKFDKKYNQQDDIVQAIQTKIDEFNKDVETFNQFKTSDTFLSIQNDFLNKINENNRSKAAILIIEELNDRHYKSINKFNDLQQSVNSFISNFNEQNIFRFKVKLNKDSDFINFAIDLKEFIEEGKINQFEKRVNERFSHIIQQIGNETTDLISKEAEIEKIIKKINNDFISKNFVEAIKEMEMRTQKSSNPVVKLLIKIKEFNDENSLILGENNLFTSPETENKNHKAVELLKQLVKELEKYKNSVLTLSESFDLQFRIVENDNDSGWVEKLSNVGSEGTDVLVKAMINILLLNVFKDNASKKFKDFKLHCMMDEIGRLHPNNIKGILRFANDRNILLINGSPTSQNAIDYRYTYKLSKEQSKTDNKKYITRIKRLVKVNTRVFN
;
A
#
# COMPACT_ATOMS: atom_id res chain seq x y z
N MET A 1 -78.95 -18.78 18.98
CA MET A 1 -78.42 -18.17 20.23
C MET A 1 -78.95 -16.75 20.28
N PHE A 2 -79.87 -16.47 21.19
CA PHE A 2 -80.34 -15.10 21.43
C PHE A 2 -79.25 -14.37 22.23
N ASN A 3 -78.84 -13.17 21.78
CA ASN A 3 -77.89 -12.35 22.51
C ASN A 3 -78.53 -11.89 23.82
N THR A 4 -78.05 -12.40 24.95
CA THR A 4 -78.62 -12.17 26.28
C THR A 4 -78.36 -10.77 26.83
N GLU A 5 -77.49 -9.97 26.19
CA GLU A 5 -77.11 -8.64 26.69
C GLU A 5 -78.12 -7.54 26.36
N LEU A 6 -79.00 -7.77 25.37
CA LEU A 6 -79.99 -6.78 24.91
C LEU A 6 -81.17 -6.60 25.89
N SER A 7 -81.33 -7.50 26.88
CA SER A 7 -82.26 -7.40 28.04
C SER A 7 -83.62 -6.74 27.77
N PRO A 8 -84.48 -7.29 26.89
CA PRO A 8 -85.73 -6.66 26.51
C PRO A 8 -86.76 -6.62 27.67
N LYS A 9 -87.33 -5.45 27.94
CA LYS A 9 -88.42 -5.25 28.93
C LYS A 9 -89.69 -4.72 28.26
N LEU A 10 -90.85 -5.19 28.73
CA LEU A 10 -92.17 -4.73 28.32
C LEU A 10 -92.60 -3.55 29.22
N ILE A 11 -93.03 -2.44 28.62
CA ILE A 11 -93.44 -1.23 29.36
C ILE A 11 -94.86 -0.84 28.93
N ASP A 12 -95.71 -0.47 29.90
CA ASP A 12 -97.10 -0.08 29.66
C ASP A 12 -97.22 1.28 28.96
N ASN A 13 -97.96 1.25 27.83
CA ASN A 13 -98.69 2.25 27.03
C ASN A 13 -98.49 3.78 27.15
N ASN A 14 -97.47 4.31 27.81
CA ASN A 14 -97.31 5.77 27.92
C ASN A 14 -95.89 6.32 27.77
N THR A 15 -94.99 5.57 27.13
CA THR A 15 -93.70 6.11 26.69
C THR A 15 -93.35 5.61 25.29
N ALA A 16 -92.76 6.48 24.48
CA ALA A 16 -92.59 6.42 23.02
C ALA A 16 -91.76 5.22 22.48
N SER A 17 -92.23 4.00 22.70
CA SER A 17 -91.75 2.79 22.06
C SER A 17 -92.86 2.25 21.15
N ILE A 18 -92.57 2.18 19.85
CA ILE A 18 -93.53 1.83 18.79
C ILE A 18 -94.17 0.43 19.01
N PHE A 19 -93.51 -0.45 19.77
CA PHE A 19 -93.96 -1.82 20.03
C PHE A 19 -94.00 -2.21 21.53
N GLY A 20 -93.91 -1.25 22.46
CA GLY A 20 -93.98 -1.53 23.91
C GLY A 20 -92.78 -2.30 24.50
N LEU A 21 -91.66 -2.34 23.77
CA LEU A 21 -90.42 -3.02 24.14
C LEU A 21 -89.27 -2.02 24.29
N GLU A 22 -88.53 -2.09 25.40
CA GLU A 22 -87.27 -1.36 25.65
C GLU A 22 -86.09 -2.32 25.56
N ILE A 23 -85.09 -1.99 24.74
CA ILE A 23 -83.91 -2.83 24.45
C ILE A 23 -82.64 -2.01 24.69
N ASN A 24 -81.64 -2.59 25.35
CA ASN A 24 -80.37 -1.90 25.65
C ASN A 24 -79.45 -1.85 24.42
N LEU A 25 -79.34 -0.68 23.77
CA LEU A 25 -78.56 -0.48 22.55
C LEU A 25 -77.05 -0.21 22.80
N ASN A 26 -76.60 -0.12 24.05
CA ASN A 26 -75.20 0.18 24.37
C ASN A 26 -74.22 -0.97 24.07
N ALA A 27 -74.72 -2.18 23.79
CA ALA A 27 -73.91 -3.36 23.48
C ALA A 27 -73.60 -3.51 21.97
N LEU A 28 -73.93 -2.51 21.15
CA LEU A 28 -73.63 -2.48 19.70
C LEU A 28 -72.29 -1.78 19.45
N ASP A 29 -71.36 -2.46 18.75
CA ASP A 29 -69.99 -1.99 18.48
C ASP A 29 -69.88 -0.70 17.64
N ASN A 30 -70.97 -0.24 17.02
CA ASN A 30 -71.00 1.03 16.27
C ASN A 30 -71.57 2.16 17.13
N ARG A 31 -70.74 2.68 18.04
CA ARG A 31 -71.03 3.91 18.79
C ARG A 31 -70.54 5.13 18.01
N ILE A 32 -71.44 6.04 17.65
CA ILE A 32 -71.06 7.36 17.12
C ILE A 32 -70.36 8.11 18.25
N LYS A 33 -69.09 8.50 18.04
CA LYS A 33 -68.27 9.25 19.00
C LYS A 33 -69.05 10.48 19.49
N THR A 34 -69.00 10.74 20.79
CA THR A 34 -69.69 11.89 21.38
C THR A 34 -68.91 13.19 21.16
N VAL A 35 -69.60 14.34 21.14
CA VAL A 35 -69.00 15.68 20.94
C VAL A 35 -67.84 15.95 21.92
N LYS A 36 -67.91 15.39 23.14
CA LYS A 36 -66.86 15.50 24.15
C LYS A 36 -65.57 14.75 23.78
N GLU A 37 -65.70 13.57 23.16
CA GLU A 37 -64.56 12.77 22.68
C GLU A 37 -63.89 13.43 21.47
N TYR A 38 -64.69 14.00 20.55
CA TYR A 38 -64.15 14.82 19.45
C TYR A 38 -63.38 16.04 19.96
N ASN A 39 -63.89 16.74 20.99
CA ASN A 39 -63.17 17.88 21.57
C ASN A 39 -61.84 17.49 22.23
N GLN A 40 -61.77 16.32 22.89
CA GLN A 40 -60.53 15.79 23.46
C GLN A 40 -59.52 15.39 22.37
N GLU A 41 -59.99 14.78 21.27
CA GLU A 41 -59.15 14.42 20.13
C GLU A 41 -58.61 15.68 19.42
N ILE A 42 -59.42 16.73 19.31
CA ILE A 42 -59.00 18.05 18.80
C ILE A 42 -57.93 18.69 19.70
N GLU A 43 -58.09 18.65 21.03
CA GLU A 43 -57.10 19.15 21.99
C GLU A 43 -55.76 18.40 21.86
N LEU A 44 -55.80 17.07 21.78
CA LEU A 44 -54.60 16.24 21.59
C LEU A 44 -53.91 16.51 20.25
N LEU A 45 -54.68 16.69 19.17
CA LEU A 45 -54.14 17.03 17.87
C LEU A 45 -53.55 18.45 17.85
N LYS A 46 -54.18 19.43 18.52
CA LYS A 46 -53.61 20.76 18.70
C LYS A 46 -52.29 20.71 19.47
N ALA A 47 -52.21 19.92 20.54
CA ALA A 47 -50.98 19.71 21.28
C ALA A 47 -49.87 19.14 20.39
N LYS A 48 -50.16 18.09 19.60
CA LYS A 48 -49.22 17.54 18.61
C LYS A 48 -48.80 18.56 17.56
N VAL A 49 -49.71 19.39 17.06
CA VAL A 49 -49.39 20.46 16.10
C VAL A 49 -48.43 21.47 16.74
N THR A 50 -48.65 21.87 17.99
CA THR A 50 -47.73 22.79 18.68
C THR A 50 -46.36 22.18 18.96
N GLU A 51 -46.29 20.87 19.23
CA GLU A 51 -45.04 20.15 19.42
C GLU A 51 -44.24 20.06 18.11
N ILE A 52 -44.91 19.74 17.00
CA ILE A 52 -44.30 19.74 15.66
C ILE A 52 -43.82 21.14 15.29
N GLN A 53 -44.60 22.19 15.56
CA GLN A 53 -44.18 23.57 15.31
C GLN A 53 -42.94 23.97 16.12
N LYS A 54 -42.84 23.56 17.38
CA LYS A 54 -41.62 23.76 18.20
C LYS A 54 -40.42 23.03 17.62
N SER A 55 -40.59 21.79 17.15
CA SER A 55 -39.53 21.01 16.51
C SER A 55 -39.04 21.68 15.22
N ILE A 56 -39.97 22.17 14.38
CA ILE A 56 -39.63 22.93 13.16
C ILE A 56 -38.85 24.21 13.50
N ALA A 57 -39.25 24.94 14.53
CA ALA A 57 -38.54 26.14 14.96
C ALA A 57 -37.12 25.84 15.46
N LEU A 58 -36.93 24.76 16.21
CA LEU A 58 -35.61 24.28 16.66
C LEU A 58 -34.71 23.88 15.49
N ILE A 59 -35.25 23.15 14.50
CA ILE A 59 -34.50 22.75 13.29
C ILE A 59 -34.12 23.98 12.45
N ASN A 60 -35.03 24.96 12.31
CA ASN A 60 -34.71 26.19 11.59
C ASN A 60 -33.65 27.03 12.31
N GLY A 61 -33.72 27.13 13.64
CA GLY A 61 -32.70 27.80 14.45
C GLY A 61 -31.33 27.12 14.36
N SER A 62 -31.28 25.79 14.40
CA SER A 62 -30.02 25.04 14.25
C SER A 62 -29.43 25.19 12.85
N LYS A 63 -30.27 25.19 11.81
CA LYS A 63 -29.89 25.46 10.42
C LYS A 63 -29.30 26.87 10.25
N GLU A 64 -29.95 27.91 10.79
CA GLU A 64 -29.43 29.28 10.73
C GLU A 64 -28.10 29.43 11.48
N SER A 65 -27.96 28.80 12.65
CA SER A 65 -26.69 28.82 13.40
C SER A 65 -25.57 28.13 12.62
N SER A 66 -25.87 26.99 11.99
CA SER A 66 -24.93 26.23 11.19
C SER A 66 -24.50 27.03 9.95
N LEU A 67 -25.45 27.69 9.27
CA LEU A 67 -25.16 28.58 8.15
C LEU A 67 -24.29 29.77 8.56
N LYS A 68 -24.57 30.42 9.70
CA LYS A 68 -23.73 31.50 10.23
C LYS A 68 -22.31 31.00 10.53
N ASN A 69 -22.18 29.86 11.21
CA ASN A 69 -20.88 29.26 11.52
C ASN A 69 -20.08 28.90 10.27
N LEU A 70 -20.76 28.34 9.26
CA LEU A 70 -20.14 28.05 7.96
C LEU A 70 -19.65 29.33 7.29
N ASN A 71 -20.48 30.37 7.29
CA ASN A 71 -20.14 31.67 6.72
C ASN A 71 -18.91 32.27 7.41
N VAL A 72 -18.87 32.29 8.75
CA VAL A 72 -17.69 32.78 9.50
C VAL A 72 -16.43 31.98 9.17
N LYS A 73 -16.53 30.65 9.12
CA LYS A 73 -15.38 29.77 8.81
C LYS A 73 -14.84 30.04 7.41
N PHE A 74 -15.71 30.14 6.42
CA PHE A 74 -15.30 30.39 5.03
C PHE A 74 -14.81 31.83 4.83
N ARG A 75 -15.43 32.83 5.48
CA ARG A 75 -14.95 34.23 5.43
C ARG A 75 -13.54 34.38 5.99
N LYS A 76 -13.23 33.70 7.09
CA LYS A 76 -11.87 33.67 7.66
C LYS A 76 -10.86 33.09 6.67
N LYS A 77 -11.16 31.93 6.07
CA LYS A 77 -10.31 31.31 5.04
C LYS A 77 -10.13 32.21 3.82
N LEU A 78 -11.19 32.89 3.39
CA LEU A 78 -11.17 33.77 2.23
C LEU A 78 -10.32 35.03 2.51
N ASN A 79 -10.38 35.56 3.72
CA ASN A 79 -9.52 36.68 4.14
C ASN A 79 -8.04 36.25 4.21
N THR A 80 -7.72 35.10 4.80
CA THR A 80 -6.33 34.61 4.82
C THR A 80 -5.80 34.37 3.42
N LEU A 81 -6.62 33.85 2.50
CA LEU A 81 -6.21 33.68 1.10
C LEU A 81 -5.99 35.03 0.40
N LYS A 82 -6.82 36.04 0.67
CA LYS A 82 -6.62 37.40 0.14
C LYS A 82 -5.34 38.05 0.66
N GLU A 83 -5.03 37.90 1.95
CA GLU A 83 -3.76 38.38 2.51
C GLU A 83 -2.57 37.71 1.83
N VAL A 84 -2.61 36.38 1.68
CA VAL A 84 -1.55 35.62 1.00
C VAL A 84 -1.35 36.10 -0.44
N ILE A 85 -2.43 36.31 -1.20
CA ILE A 85 -2.37 36.85 -2.56
C ILE A 85 -1.71 38.22 -2.56
N SER A 86 -2.14 39.14 -1.69
CA SER A 86 -1.58 40.49 -1.61
C SER A 86 -0.09 40.48 -1.25
N THR A 87 0.35 39.64 -0.31
CA THR A 87 1.78 39.48 0.00
C THR A 87 2.57 38.92 -1.18
N ASN A 88 2.01 37.96 -1.92
CA ASN A 88 2.68 37.39 -3.09
C ASN A 88 2.79 38.41 -4.23
N GLU A 89 1.75 39.19 -4.49
CA GLU A 89 1.77 40.28 -5.48
C GLU A 89 2.83 41.33 -5.13
N TYR A 90 2.97 41.69 -3.85
CA TYR A 90 4.02 42.58 -3.37
C TYR A 90 5.42 42.00 -3.61
N VAL A 91 5.64 40.73 -3.28
CA VAL A 91 6.93 40.04 -3.50
C VAL A 91 7.28 39.96 -4.98
N VAL A 92 6.29 39.70 -5.85
CA VAL A 92 6.49 39.68 -7.31
C VAL A 92 6.92 41.06 -7.79
N SER A 93 6.21 42.13 -7.40
CA SER A 93 6.56 43.50 -7.78
C SER A 93 7.97 43.89 -7.30
N GLN A 94 8.32 43.53 -6.06
CA GLN A 94 9.66 43.76 -5.51
C GLN A 94 10.74 43.00 -6.31
N SER A 95 10.46 41.74 -6.66
CA SER A 95 11.38 40.89 -7.44
C SER A 95 11.59 41.42 -8.85
N GLU A 96 10.55 41.92 -9.50
CA GLU A 96 10.64 42.59 -10.81
C GLU A 96 11.50 43.85 -10.74
N GLN A 97 11.34 44.66 -9.69
CA GLN A 97 12.15 45.85 -9.47
C GLN A 97 13.63 45.51 -9.22
N HIS A 98 13.91 44.46 -8.43
CA HIS A 98 15.27 43.95 -8.25
C HIS A 98 15.88 43.42 -9.56
N LEU A 99 15.10 42.69 -10.36
CA LEU A 99 15.55 42.18 -11.65
C LEU A 99 15.88 43.33 -12.61
N LYS A 100 15.05 44.38 -12.64
CA LYS A 100 15.32 45.59 -13.44
C LYS A 100 16.61 46.28 -12.98
N ASN A 101 16.80 46.46 -11.67
CA ASN A 101 18.03 47.06 -11.13
C ASN A 101 19.27 46.21 -11.43
N ASN A 102 19.17 44.88 -11.32
CA ASN A 102 20.28 43.98 -11.63
C ASN A 102 20.64 44.00 -13.11
N LYS A 103 19.66 44.11 -14.02
CA LYS A 103 19.90 44.31 -15.46
C LYS A 103 20.64 45.62 -15.72
N ILE A 104 20.20 46.73 -15.12
CA ILE A 104 20.88 48.03 -15.26
C ILE A 104 22.34 47.93 -14.79
N LYS A 105 22.58 47.34 -13.61
CA LYS A 105 23.94 47.14 -13.11
C LYS A 105 24.78 46.26 -14.02
N LEU A 106 24.20 45.20 -14.58
CA LEU A 106 24.89 44.34 -15.53
C LEU A 106 25.30 45.13 -16.78
N ASP A 107 24.38 45.92 -17.34
CA ASP A 107 24.66 46.75 -18.51
C ASP A 107 25.74 47.80 -18.21
N GLU A 108 25.71 48.42 -17.03
CA GLU A 108 26.77 49.33 -16.55
C GLU A 108 28.14 48.63 -16.46
N TRP A 109 28.19 47.42 -15.90
CA TRP A 109 29.43 46.65 -15.80
C TRP A 109 29.96 46.21 -17.17
N VAL A 110 29.06 45.84 -18.09
CA VAL A 110 29.42 45.50 -19.46
C VAL A 110 30.00 46.73 -20.17
N LEU A 111 29.34 47.88 -20.09
CA LEU A 111 29.84 49.14 -20.67
C LEU A 111 31.18 49.56 -20.08
N LYS A 112 31.36 49.42 -18.76
CA LYS A 112 32.63 49.73 -18.10
C LYS A 112 33.74 48.79 -18.57
N SER A 113 33.47 47.48 -18.62
CA SER A 113 34.43 46.47 -19.07
C SER A 113 34.85 46.70 -20.53
N THR A 114 33.91 47.02 -21.42
CA THR A 114 34.22 47.29 -22.83
C THR A 114 35.01 48.58 -23.00
N SER A 115 34.65 49.64 -22.27
CA SER A 115 35.40 50.90 -22.27
C SER A 115 36.83 50.73 -21.73
N GLU A 116 37.01 50.06 -20.59
CA GLU A 116 38.33 49.79 -20.02
C GLU A 116 39.20 48.94 -20.95
N LYS A 117 38.62 47.89 -21.57
CA LYS A 117 39.32 47.09 -22.59
C LYS A 117 39.75 47.92 -23.78
N ALA A 118 38.89 48.79 -24.29
CA ALA A 118 39.21 49.66 -25.43
C ALA A 118 40.34 50.64 -25.09
N VAL A 119 40.32 51.24 -23.89
CA VAL A 119 41.40 52.13 -23.42
C VAL A 119 42.73 51.38 -23.28
N VAL A 120 42.72 50.19 -22.69
CA VAL A 120 43.93 49.38 -22.53
C VAL A 120 44.47 48.92 -23.89
N LEU A 121 43.61 48.49 -24.82
CA LEU A 121 44.01 48.12 -26.17
C LEU A 121 44.63 49.30 -26.92
N SER A 122 43.99 50.47 -26.91
CA SER A 122 44.52 51.68 -27.54
C SER A 122 45.90 52.04 -27.00
N LYS A 123 46.12 51.91 -25.69
CA LYS A 123 47.41 52.17 -25.07
C LYS A 123 48.49 51.16 -25.49
N ILE A 124 48.13 49.87 -25.57
CA ILE A 124 49.04 48.83 -26.04
C ILE A 124 49.40 49.06 -27.52
N GLU A 125 48.44 49.48 -28.35
CA GLU A 125 48.67 49.82 -29.75
C GLU A 125 49.61 51.02 -29.89
N GLU A 126 49.40 52.10 -29.12
CA GLU A 126 50.29 53.26 -29.07
C GLU A 126 51.71 52.87 -28.62
N ASP A 127 51.83 52.04 -27.58
CA ASP A 127 53.13 51.55 -27.08
C ASP A 127 53.83 50.67 -28.13
N LEU A 128 53.10 49.81 -28.84
CA LEU A 128 53.63 48.97 -29.92
C LEU A 128 54.11 49.81 -31.11
N GLU A 129 53.34 50.83 -31.50
CA GLU A 129 53.74 51.75 -32.56
C GLU A 129 54.99 52.54 -32.17
N GLY A 130 55.03 53.05 -30.93
CA GLY A 130 56.21 53.73 -30.37
C GLY A 130 57.45 52.85 -30.37
N LEU A 131 57.34 51.59 -29.91
CA LEU A 131 58.43 50.61 -29.94
C LEU A 131 58.86 50.27 -31.37
N SER A 132 57.92 50.18 -32.31
CA SER A 132 58.21 49.94 -33.73
C SER A 132 59.03 51.08 -34.33
N ILE A 133 58.66 52.33 -34.06
CA ILE A 133 59.40 53.53 -34.48
C ILE A 133 60.80 53.54 -33.86
N GLN A 134 60.92 53.24 -32.56
CA GLN A 134 62.23 53.17 -31.89
C GLN A 134 63.13 52.09 -32.49
N LYS A 135 62.57 50.91 -32.78
CA LYS A 135 63.29 49.81 -33.44
C LYS A 135 63.74 50.19 -34.84
N ALA A 136 62.91 50.89 -35.61
CA ALA A 136 63.27 51.40 -36.94
C ALA A 136 64.43 52.41 -36.86
N LYS A 137 64.36 53.39 -35.96
CA LYS A 137 65.45 54.36 -35.71
C LYS A 137 66.74 53.69 -35.25
N ALA A 138 66.65 52.71 -34.35
CA ALA A 138 67.82 51.96 -33.88
C ALA A 138 68.49 51.16 -35.00
N LYS A 139 67.69 50.55 -35.90
CA LYS A 139 68.21 49.87 -37.10
C LYS A 139 68.89 50.84 -38.07
N GLU A 140 68.26 51.99 -38.33
CA GLU A 140 68.84 53.02 -39.21
C GLU A 140 70.17 53.56 -38.63
N ASN A 141 70.21 53.83 -37.33
CA ASN A 141 71.44 54.25 -36.65
C ASN A 141 72.54 53.17 -36.73
N LEU A 142 72.19 51.90 -36.52
CA LEU A 142 73.14 50.78 -36.68
C LEU A 142 73.71 50.75 -38.10
N GLU A 143 72.86 50.88 -39.12
CA GLU A 143 73.28 50.88 -40.52
C GLU A 143 74.18 52.07 -40.85
N ASN A 144 73.88 53.25 -40.30
CA ASN A 144 74.73 54.43 -40.44
C ASN A 144 76.09 54.28 -39.74
N ILE A 145 76.13 53.66 -38.56
CA ILE A 145 77.38 53.35 -37.84
C ILE A 145 78.23 52.35 -38.64
N ILE A 146 77.62 51.29 -39.18
CA ILE A 146 78.31 50.30 -40.03
C ILE A 146 78.90 50.99 -41.26
N LYS A 147 78.08 51.76 -42.01
CA LYS A 147 78.55 52.52 -43.18
C LYS A 147 79.65 53.53 -42.83
N GLY A 148 79.57 54.16 -41.66
CA GLY A 148 80.59 55.07 -41.14
C GLY A 148 81.91 54.34 -40.83
N GLY A 149 81.81 53.19 -40.17
CA GLY A 149 82.94 52.30 -39.87
C GLY A 149 83.64 51.82 -41.14
N ASP A 150 82.89 51.32 -42.13
CA ASP A 150 83.44 50.84 -43.40
C ASP A 150 84.15 51.95 -44.18
N ARG A 151 83.62 53.19 -44.13
CA ARG A 151 84.25 54.36 -44.75
C ARG A 151 85.57 54.73 -44.06
N GLU A 152 85.61 54.76 -42.73
CA GLU A 152 86.84 55.04 -41.98
C GLU A 152 87.89 53.94 -42.16
N ILE A 153 87.49 52.66 -42.16
CA ILE A 153 88.38 51.53 -42.47
C ILE A 153 88.97 51.72 -43.87
N SER A 154 88.14 51.96 -44.88
CA SER A 154 88.59 52.18 -46.26
C SER A 154 89.53 53.39 -46.39
N LYS A 155 89.28 54.46 -45.63
CA LYS A 155 90.13 55.65 -45.60
C LYS A 155 91.48 55.34 -44.97
N LYS A 156 91.49 54.65 -43.82
CA LYS A 156 92.71 54.24 -43.12
C LYS A 156 93.55 53.24 -43.91
N GLU A 157 92.91 52.32 -44.63
CA GLU A 157 93.59 51.41 -45.56
C GLU A 157 94.28 52.18 -46.70
N LYS A 158 93.61 53.18 -47.29
CA LYS A 158 94.23 54.05 -48.30
C LYS A 158 95.36 54.91 -47.74
N GLU A 159 95.16 55.54 -46.58
CA GLU A 159 96.21 56.30 -45.89
C GLU A 159 97.43 55.43 -45.61
N LYS A 160 97.21 54.22 -45.07
CA LYS A 160 98.27 53.23 -44.84
C LYS A 160 98.99 52.84 -46.13
N ALA A 161 98.25 52.59 -47.21
CA ALA A 161 98.86 52.23 -48.50
C ALA A 161 99.71 53.37 -49.07
N VAL A 162 99.24 54.62 -48.97
CA VAL A 162 100.00 55.80 -49.40
C VAL A 162 101.24 56.00 -48.54
N GLU A 163 101.12 55.88 -47.22
CA GLU A 163 102.25 56.05 -46.31
C GLU A 163 103.31 54.96 -46.51
N ILE A 164 102.89 53.70 -46.67
CA ILE A 164 103.81 52.60 -47.01
C ILE A 164 104.54 52.89 -48.31
N ASN A 165 103.82 53.32 -49.36
CA ASN A 165 104.43 53.63 -50.64
C ASN A 165 105.39 54.83 -50.57
N ASN A 166 105.06 55.87 -49.81
CA ASN A 166 105.95 57.02 -49.60
C ASN A 166 107.21 56.63 -48.83
N VAL A 167 107.07 55.80 -47.80
CA VAL A 167 108.21 55.27 -47.04
C VAL A 167 109.07 54.35 -47.90
N GLU A 168 108.47 53.50 -48.75
CA GLU A 168 109.21 52.67 -49.70
C GLU A 168 109.96 53.51 -50.74
N LEU A 169 109.32 54.53 -51.32
CA LEU A 169 109.99 55.44 -52.26
C LEU A 169 111.12 56.22 -51.60
N ALA A 170 110.92 56.77 -50.40
CA ALA A 170 111.95 57.49 -49.66
C ALA A 170 113.09 56.56 -49.23
N LYS A 171 112.78 55.33 -48.82
CA LYS A 171 113.76 54.29 -48.53
C LYS A 171 114.57 53.97 -49.80
N ASP A 172 113.92 53.78 -50.94
CA ASP A 172 114.61 53.40 -52.19
C ASP A 172 115.45 54.56 -52.76
N GLU A 173 114.99 55.81 -52.63
CA GLU A 173 115.81 57.00 -52.91
C GLU A 173 117.00 57.12 -51.96
N ALA A 174 116.78 56.97 -50.65
CA ALA A 174 117.86 57.01 -49.66
C ALA A 174 118.87 55.88 -49.91
N ILE A 175 118.42 54.68 -50.24
CA ILE A 175 119.29 53.55 -50.61
C ILE A 175 120.07 53.89 -51.89
N LYS A 176 119.45 54.51 -52.91
CA LYS A 176 120.19 54.96 -54.11
C LYS A 176 121.22 56.04 -53.79
N THR A 177 120.88 57.05 -53.00
CA THR A 177 121.82 58.13 -52.62
C THR A 177 122.95 57.60 -51.75
N ILE A 178 122.63 56.77 -50.75
CA ILE A 178 123.62 56.14 -49.88
C ILE A 178 124.49 55.17 -50.68
N SER A 179 123.94 54.35 -51.58
CA SER A 179 124.75 53.42 -52.37
C SER A 179 125.66 54.14 -53.38
N ALA A 180 125.21 55.24 -53.99
CA ALA A 180 126.04 56.09 -54.85
C ALA A 180 127.16 56.78 -54.04
N SER A 181 126.83 57.38 -52.89
CA SER A 181 127.81 58.02 -52.01
C SER A 181 128.75 57.01 -51.36
N THR A 182 128.27 55.82 -51.01
CA THR A 182 129.08 54.75 -50.42
C THR A 182 130.00 54.14 -51.48
N THR A 183 129.58 53.98 -52.74
CA THR A 183 130.49 53.51 -53.79
C THR A 183 131.55 54.57 -54.11
N GLU A 184 131.21 55.85 -54.18
CA GLU A 184 132.16 56.95 -54.37
C GLU A 184 133.14 57.10 -53.19
N ASN A 185 132.62 57.11 -51.96
CA ASN A 185 133.43 57.21 -50.74
C ASN A 185 134.25 55.95 -50.49
N LYS A 186 133.77 54.76 -50.85
CA LYS A 186 134.55 53.52 -50.73
C LYS A 186 135.70 53.50 -51.73
N VAL A 187 135.50 53.99 -52.95
CA VAL A 187 136.60 54.16 -53.92
C VAL A 187 137.62 55.20 -53.45
N ASN A 188 137.18 56.31 -52.84
CA ASN A 188 138.08 57.33 -52.30
C ASN A 188 138.78 56.88 -51.00
N ALA A 189 138.08 56.19 -50.10
CA ALA A 189 138.61 55.66 -48.86
C ALA A 189 139.56 54.49 -49.11
N ASP A 190 139.30 53.58 -50.06
CA ASP A 190 140.23 52.50 -50.40
C ASP A 190 141.52 53.04 -51.03
N LYS A 191 141.45 54.15 -51.79
CA LYS A 191 142.63 54.89 -52.26
C LYS A 191 143.39 55.53 -51.10
N ARG A 192 142.68 56.18 -50.17
CA ARG A 192 143.27 56.88 -49.01
C ARG A 192 143.82 55.94 -47.95
N ILE A 193 143.20 54.78 -47.73
CA ILE A 193 143.65 53.73 -46.79
C ILE A 193 144.90 53.04 -47.33
N LYS A 194 145.02 52.84 -48.66
CA LYS A 194 146.28 52.36 -49.27
C LYS A 194 147.40 53.40 -49.19
N GLU A 195 147.10 54.69 -49.39
CA GLU A 195 148.07 55.78 -49.20
C GLU A 195 148.51 55.92 -47.73
N LEU A 196 147.56 55.89 -46.79
CA LEU A 196 147.82 56.04 -45.36
C LEU A 196 148.50 54.81 -44.75
N LYS A 197 148.18 53.57 -45.14
CA LYS A 197 148.92 52.39 -44.69
C LYS A 197 150.38 52.39 -45.16
N ASN A 198 150.64 52.80 -46.41
CA ASN A 198 152.00 52.97 -46.90
C ASN A 198 152.76 54.09 -46.17
N GLN A 199 152.08 55.18 -45.77
CA GLN A 199 152.68 56.26 -44.96
C GLN A 199 152.88 55.86 -43.48
N GLN A 200 151.97 55.06 -42.92
CA GLN A 200 152.01 54.59 -41.54
C GLN A 200 153.13 53.57 -41.33
N ASP A 201 153.35 52.63 -42.28
CA ASP A 201 154.45 51.67 -42.22
C ASP A 201 155.84 52.32 -42.47
N LEU A 202 155.88 53.46 -43.17
CA LEU A 202 157.10 54.27 -43.40
C LEU A 202 157.44 55.22 -42.23
N GLU A 203 156.44 55.77 -41.53
CA GLU A 203 156.66 56.62 -40.35
C GLU A 203 156.85 55.83 -39.05
N LEU A 204 156.21 54.66 -38.88
CA LEU A 204 156.32 53.84 -37.67
C LEU A 204 157.70 53.18 -37.51
N ASN A 205 158.49 53.04 -38.58
CA ASN A 205 159.89 52.58 -38.50
C ASN A 205 160.92 53.69 -38.23
N ASN A 206 160.57 54.97 -38.46
CA ASN A 206 161.51 56.11 -38.39
C ASN A 206 161.36 56.99 -37.14
N LYS A 207 160.42 56.70 -36.24
CA LYS A 207 160.20 57.49 -35.02
C LYS A 207 159.96 56.65 -33.76
N GLY A 208 160.78 55.61 -33.53
CA GLY A 208 161.00 54.99 -32.20
C GLY A 208 159.76 54.91 -31.30
N VAL A 209 158.66 54.35 -31.81
CA VAL A 209 157.41 54.18 -31.07
C VAL A 209 157.45 52.83 -30.34
N ASP A 210 157.18 52.87 -29.05
CA ASP A 210 157.12 51.72 -28.15
C ASP A 210 155.93 50.81 -28.49
N THR A 211 156.22 49.69 -29.17
CA THR A 211 155.26 48.74 -29.73
C THR A 211 154.60 47.81 -28.69
N GLU A 212 155.07 47.81 -27.44
CA GLU A 212 154.48 46.98 -26.37
C GLU A 212 153.22 47.61 -25.77
N ARG A 213 153.22 48.93 -25.59
CA ARG A 213 152.08 49.65 -25.00
C ARG A 213 150.85 49.69 -25.90
N LEU A 214 151.06 49.58 -27.22
CA LEU A 214 150.00 49.55 -28.23
C LEU A 214 149.27 48.21 -28.23
N LYS A 215 150.00 47.11 -27.98
CA LYS A 215 149.45 45.76 -27.83
C LYS A 215 148.57 45.62 -26.58
N ILE A 216 148.99 46.19 -25.46
CA ILE A 216 148.19 46.19 -24.21
C ILE A 216 146.85 46.93 -24.39
N ILE A 217 146.85 48.02 -25.17
CA ILE A 217 145.62 48.77 -25.47
C ILE A 217 144.71 47.97 -26.41
N GLU A 218 145.27 47.24 -27.39
CA GLU A 218 144.51 46.33 -28.25
C GLU A 218 143.89 45.18 -27.45
N ASP A 219 144.64 44.55 -26.54
CA ASP A 219 144.13 43.47 -25.69
C ASP A 219 142.99 43.98 -24.78
N CYS A 220 143.14 45.17 -24.17
CA CYS A 220 142.08 45.77 -23.35
C CYS A 220 140.82 46.14 -24.16
N LEU A 221 140.99 46.54 -25.43
CA LEU A 221 139.87 46.79 -26.33
C LEU A 221 139.13 45.49 -26.70
N THR A 222 139.84 44.37 -26.85
CA THR A 222 139.19 43.08 -27.13
C THR A 222 138.32 42.61 -25.97
N GLU A 223 138.80 42.72 -24.73
CA GLU A 223 138.04 42.34 -23.53
C GLU A 223 136.75 43.19 -23.36
N ILE A 224 136.84 44.51 -23.52
CA ILE A 224 135.67 45.40 -23.48
C ILE A 224 134.66 45.05 -24.60
N THR A 225 135.15 44.62 -25.76
CA THR A 225 134.28 44.25 -26.90
C THR A 225 133.54 42.94 -26.63
N GLU A 226 134.19 41.98 -25.96
CA GLU A 226 133.55 40.73 -25.52
C GLU A 226 132.46 41.01 -24.48
N ASP A 227 132.71 41.85 -23.47
CA ASP A 227 131.71 42.26 -22.47
C ASP A 227 130.50 42.97 -23.11
N LEU A 228 130.74 43.88 -24.06
CA LEU A 228 129.65 44.55 -24.78
C LEU A 228 128.83 43.58 -25.64
N SER A 229 129.45 42.53 -26.17
CA SER A 229 128.74 41.48 -26.92
C SER A 229 127.86 40.61 -26.02
N PHE A 230 128.33 40.34 -24.79
CA PHE A 230 127.56 39.63 -23.78
C PHE A 230 126.34 40.44 -23.32
N ILE A 231 126.49 41.76 -23.12
CA ILE A 231 125.36 42.63 -22.77
C ILE A 231 124.32 42.64 -23.91
N ARG A 232 124.76 42.87 -25.15
CA ARG A 232 123.84 42.94 -26.31
C ARG A 232 123.08 41.65 -26.58
N SER A 233 123.73 40.49 -26.37
CA SER A 233 123.09 39.19 -26.58
C SER A 233 122.02 38.88 -25.54
N ASN A 234 122.18 39.36 -24.30
CA ASN A 234 121.25 39.10 -23.19
C ASN A 234 120.24 40.24 -22.93
N GLU A 235 120.45 41.43 -23.49
CA GLU A 235 119.58 42.61 -23.30
C GLU A 235 118.11 42.31 -23.60
N ARG A 236 117.83 41.62 -24.71
CA ARG A 236 116.46 41.28 -25.10
C ARG A 236 115.80 40.32 -24.12
N THR A 237 116.53 39.34 -23.62
CA THR A 237 116.02 38.37 -22.64
C THR A 237 115.71 39.03 -21.30
N VAL A 238 116.53 39.98 -20.86
CA VAL A 238 116.26 40.77 -19.64
C VAL A 238 115.03 41.65 -19.84
N PHE A 239 114.90 42.32 -20.99
CA PHE A 239 113.73 43.14 -21.29
C PHE A 239 112.43 42.32 -21.34
N ASP A 240 112.45 41.15 -21.99
CA ASP A 240 111.31 40.25 -22.04
C ASP A 240 110.94 39.73 -20.63
N TYR A 241 111.93 39.39 -19.80
CA TYR A 241 111.70 39.00 -18.41
C TYR A 241 111.11 40.15 -17.56
N GLU A 242 111.64 41.37 -17.67
CA GLU A 242 111.09 42.52 -16.94
C GLU A 242 109.67 42.86 -17.39
N LYS A 243 109.39 42.73 -18.70
CA LYS A 243 108.04 42.87 -19.25
C LYS A 243 107.09 41.82 -18.67
N ASP A 244 107.47 40.54 -18.71
CA ASP A 244 106.66 39.43 -18.18
C ASP A 244 106.49 39.52 -16.67
N LYS A 245 107.51 39.99 -15.94
CA LYS A 245 107.41 40.30 -14.52
C LYS A 245 106.35 41.36 -14.26
N ARG A 246 106.42 42.50 -14.94
CA ARG A 246 105.47 43.59 -14.78
C ARG A 246 104.04 43.22 -15.20
N GLU A 247 103.89 42.46 -16.28
CA GLU A 247 102.58 42.18 -16.89
C GLU A 247 101.90 40.93 -16.31
N LEU A 248 102.67 39.94 -15.88
CA LEU A 248 102.16 38.65 -15.40
C LEU A 248 102.52 38.37 -13.95
N PHE A 249 103.82 38.26 -13.61
CA PHE A 249 104.24 37.76 -12.29
C PHE A 249 103.85 38.70 -11.14
N ASP A 250 104.06 40.00 -11.30
CA ASP A 250 103.71 41.02 -10.30
C ASP A 250 102.18 41.14 -10.14
N LYS A 251 101.40 40.76 -11.18
CA LYS A 251 99.92 40.75 -11.14
C LYS A 251 99.32 39.46 -10.56
N VAL A 252 100.10 38.41 -10.30
CA VAL A 252 99.58 37.14 -9.75
C VAL A 252 98.78 37.31 -8.45
N PRO A 253 99.21 38.14 -7.47
CA PRO A 253 98.43 38.37 -6.25
C PRO A 253 97.05 38.99 -6.53
N GLU A 254 96.98 39.99 -7.43
CA GLU A 254 95.73 40.65 -7.85
C GLU A 254 94.81 39.65 -8.56
N LEU A 255 95.33 38.89 -9.54
CA LEU A 255 94.56 37.87 -10.27
C LEU A 255 94.06 36.75 -9.34
N ARG A 256 94.83 36.38 -8.31
CA ARG A 256 94.38 35.42 -7.28
C ARG A 256 93.25 36.01 -6.43
N ALA A 257 93.36 37.27 -6.02
CA ALA A 257 92.31 37.96 -5.29
C ALA A 257 91.02 38.04 -6.14
N ASP A 258 91.13 38.45 -7.41
CA ASP A 258 90.00 38.51 -8.34
C ASP A 258 89.35 37.15 -8.57
N LYS A 259 90.15 36.08 -8.74
CA LYS A 259 89.64 34.72 -8.84
C LYS A 259 88.83 34.33 -7.60
N THR A 260 89.32 34.65 -6.40
CA THR A 260 88.56 34.35 -5.17
C THR A 260 87.27 35.15 -5.07
N THR A 261 87.30 36.44 -5.42
CA THR A 261 86.12 37.32 -5.45
C THR A 261 85.08 36.83 -6.45
N ASN A 262 85.50 36.52 -7.69
CA ASN A 262 84.62 36.01 -8.73
C ASN A 262 84.05 34.63 -8.38
N ARG A 263 84.83 33.75 -7.73
CA ARG A 263 84.33 32.46 -7.24
C ARG A 263 83.30 32.64 -6.12
N LYS A 264 83.48 33.61 -5.22
CA LYS A 264 82.47 33.95 -4.19
C LYS A 264 81.19 34.49 -4.84
N LYS A 265 81.30 35.39 -5.82
CA LYS A 265 80.15 35.89 -6.60
C LYS A 265 79.41 34.76 -7.31
N GLN A 266 80.13 33.87 -8.01
CA GLN A 266 79.55 32.72 -8.67
C GLN A 266 78.80 31.79 -7.70
N ASN A 267 79.39 31.49 -6.55
CA ASN A 267 78.74 30.65 -5.54
C ASN A 267 77.48 31.31 -4.96
N THR A 268 77.49 32.63 -4.79
CA THR A 268 76.33 33.39 -4.31
C THR A 268 75.20 33.34 -5.33
N LEU A 269 75.49 33.64 -6.60
CA LEU A 269 74.52 33.55 -7.69
C LEU A 269 73.94 32.13 -7.83
N LYS A 270 74.76 31.08 -7.72
CA LYS A 270 74.27 29.69 -7.74
C LYS A 270 73.31 29.39 -6.58
N LYS A 271 73.58 29.91 -5.38
CA LYS A 271 72.69 29.75 -4.22
C LYS A 271 71.37 30.50 -4.43
N GLU A 272 71.44 31.74 -4.89
CA GLU A 272 70.25 32.55 -5.21
C GLU A 272 69.38 31.88 -6.28
N GLN A 273 70.01 31.42 -7.38
CA GLN A 273 69.30 30.68 -8.43
C GLN A 273 68.63 29.42 -7.89
N ARG A 274 69.31 28.66 -7.01
CA ARG A 274 68.72 27.46 -6.41
C ARG A 274 67.52 27.80 -5.54
N ILE A 275 67.61 28.87 -4.74
CA ILE A 275 66.50 29.33 -3.89
C ILE A 275 65.31 29.78 -4.76
N GLU A 276 65.55 30.51 -5.85
CA GLU A 276 64.48 30.93 -6.76
C GLU A 276 63.85 29.75 -7.51
N GLN A 277 64.63 28.74 -7.91
CA GLN A 277 64.11 27.49 -8.47
C GLN A 277 63.23 26.76 -7.46
N GLU A 278 63.69 26.56 -6.22
CA GLU A 278 62.91 25.93 -5.16
C GLU A 278 61.60 26.69 -4.87
N LYS A 279 61.60 28.04 -4.94
CA LYS A 279 60.39 28.86 -4.81
C LYS A 279 59.44 28.69 -6.00
N PHE A 280 59.97 28.64 -7.21
CA PHE A 280 59.18 28.44 -8.43
C PHE A 280 58.53 27.06 -8.44
N ASP A 281 59.29 26.01 -8.12
CA ASP A 281 58.78 24.64 -8.03
C ASP A 281 57.68 24.51 -6.98
N LYS A 282 57.84 25.16 -5.81
CA LYS A 282 56.78 25.21 -4.80
C LYS A 282 55.51 25.86 -5.31
N LYS A 283 55.62 27.00 -6.02
CA LYS A 283 54.45 27.69 -6.60
C LYS A 283 53.80 26.86 -7.70
N TYR A 284 54.61 26.21 -8.54
CA TYR A 284 54.14 25.32 -9.58
C TYR A 284 53.35 24.14 -8.99
N ASN A 285 53.93 23.43 -8.02
CA ASN A 285 53.26 22.31 -7.36
C ASN A 285 51.96 22.74 -6.67
N GLN A 286 51.95 23.89 -5.98
CA GLN A 286 50.72 24.42 -5.38
C GLN A 286 49.64 24.70 -6.44
N GLN A 287 50.01 25.26 -7.58
CA GLN A 287 49.07 25.52 -8.66
C GLN A 287 48.60 24.22 -9.32
N ASP A 288 49.49 23.25 -9.50
CA ASP A 288 49.18 21.93 -10.03
C ASP A 288 48.20 21.17 -9.12
N ASP A 289 48.44 21.17 -7.80
CA ASP A 289 47.52 20.61 -6.80
C ASP A 289 46.11 21.22 -6.91
N ILE A 290 46.03 22.55 -7.10
CA ILE A 290 44.75 23.25 -7.28
C ILE A 290 44.07 22.82 -8.59
N VAL A 291 44.83 22.73 -9.69
CA VAL A 291 44.31 22.30 -10.99
C VAL A 291 43.80 20.87 -10.92
N GLN A 292 44.56 19.96 -10.31
CA GLN A 292 44.14 18.57 -10.10
C GLN A 292 42.87 18.48 -9.25
N ALA A 293 42.78 19.25 -8.16
CA ALA A 293 41.58 19.29 -7.32
C ALA A 293 40.35 19.83 -8.06
N ILE A 294 40.51 20.84 -8.92
CA ILE A 294 39.42 21.34 -9.78
C ILE A 294 39.04 20.29 -10.81
N GLN A 295 40.01 19.62 -11.43
CA GLN A 295 39.76 18.57 -12.43
C GLN A 295 38.97 17.40 -11.83
N THR A 296 39.34 16.94 -10.63
CA THR A 296 38.59 15.87 -9.93
C THR A 296 37.13 16.28 -9.70
N LYS A 297 36.86 17.54 -9.30
CA LYS A 297 35.48 18.03 -9.14
C LYS A 297 34.72 18.12 -10.46
N ILE A 298 35.37 18.52 -11.54
CA ILE A 298 34.76 18.55 -12.88
C ILE A 298 34.39 17.12 -13.30
N ASP A 299 35.26 16.14 -13.07
CA ASP A 299 35.01 14.75 -13.40
C ASP A 299 33.86 14.17 -12.57
N GLU A 300 33.78 14.50 -11.27
CA GLU A 300 32.64 14.18 -10.40
C GLU A 300 31.33 14.76 -10.93
N PHE A 301 31.30 16.05 -11.28
CA PHE A 301 30.11 16.70 -11.84
C PHE A 301 29.70 16.15 -13.20
N ASN A 302 30.66 15.83 -14.08
CA ASN A 302 30.38 15.21 -15.36
C ASN A 302 29.74 13.83 -15.19
N LYS A 303 30.26 13.03 -14.26
CA LYS A 303 29.69 11.72 -13.92
C LYS A 303 28.28 11.84 -13.34
N ASP A 304 28.06 12.82 -12.48
CA ASP A 304 26.73 13.14 -11.93
C ASP A 304 25.73 13.51 -13.04
N VAL A 305 26.14 14.35 -13.99
CA VAL A 305 25.31 14.76 -15.13
C VAL A 305 25.00 13.58 -16.05
N GLU A 306 26.00 12.75 -16.38
CA GLU A 306 25.81 11.56 -17.22
C GLU A 306 24.84 10.58 -16.55
N THR A 307 25.05 10.26 -15.27
CA THR A 307 24.19 9.37 -14.49
C THR A 307 22.77 9.93 -14.40
N PHE A 308 22.61 11.24 -14.19
CA PHE A 308 21.30 11.88 -14.17
C PHE A 308 20.59 11.81 -15.54
N ASN A 309 21.31 11.99 -16.64
CA ASN A 309 20.74 11.87 -17.97
C ASN A 309 20.28 10.43 -18.26
N GLN A 310 21.03 9.41 -17.83
CA GLN A 310 20.58 8.02 -17.87
C GLN A 310 19.35 7.82 -16.97
N PHE A 311 19.37 8.34 -15.74
CA PHE A 311 18.26 8.24 -14.79
C PHE A 311 16.96 8.85 -15.33
N LYS A 312 16.99 9.96 -16.08
CA LYS A 312 15.79 10.54 -16.71
C LYS A 312 15.04 9.56 -17.63
N THR A 313 15.74 8.60 -18.21
CA THR A 313 15.13 7.56 -19.07
C THR A 313 14.66 6.34 -18.29
N SER A 314 14.97 6.24 -17.00
CA SER A 314 14.58 5.11 -16.16
C SER A 314 13.12 5.17 -15.74
N ASP A 315 12.52 4.00 -15.51
CA ASP A 315 11.15 3.87 -15.00
C ASP A 315 10.97 4.55 -13.64
N THR A 316 12.01 4.54 -12.81
CA THR A 316 11.99 5.18 -11.50
C THR A 316 11.74 6.68 -11.63
N PHE A 317 12.42 7.37 -12.56
CA PHE A 317 12.23 8.80 -12.80
C PHE A 317 10.84 9.12 -13.37
N LEU A 318 10.37 8.34 -14.33
CA LEU A 318 9.04 8.51 -14.93
C LEU A 318 7.92 8.35 -13.88
N SER A 319 8.09 7.43 -12.93
CA SER A 319 7.12 7.20 -11.86
C SER A 319 7.00 8.37 -10.89
N ILE A 320 8.07 9.14 -10.67
CA ILE A 320 8.13 10.21 -9.66
C ILE A 320 8.04 11.62 -10.26
N GLN A 321 8.17 11.75 -11.58
CA GLN A 321 8.21 13.04 -12.29
C GLN A 321 7.01 13.94 -11.95
N ASN A 322 5.83 13.35 -11.81
CA ASN A 322 4.59 14.09 -11.53
C ASN A 322 4.51 14.63 -10.09
N ASP A 323 5.22 14.00 -9.15
CA ASP A 323 5.20 14.39 -7.72
C ASP A 323 6.12 15.59 -7.44
N PHE A 324 7.09 15.86 -8.32
CA PHE A 324 8.03 16.98 -8.22
C PHE A 324 7.47 18.33 -8.72
N LEU A 325 6.19 18.41 -9.10
CA LEU A 325 5.54 19.66 -9.51
C LEU A 325 5.36 20.68 -8.36
N ASN A 326 5.61 20.27 -7.11
CA ASN A 326 5.52 21.15 -5.94
C ASN A 326 6.87 21.78 -5.58
N LYS A 327 6.78 23.02 -5.09
CA LYS A 327 7.88 23.93 -4.71
C LYS A 327 9.08 23.19 -4.08
N ILE A 328 10.19 23.18 -4.80
CA ILE A 328 11.48 22.70 -4.30
C ILE A 328 11.90 23.66 -3.19
N ASN A 329 11.85 23.20 -1.94
CA ASN A 329 12.58 23.87 -0.88
C ASN A 329 14.07 23.65 -1.18
N GLU A 330 14.80 24.72 -1.47
CA GLU A 330 16.27 24.70 -1.62
C GLU A 330 16.90 24.30 -0.30
N ASN A 331 16.90 23.01 -0.01
CA ASN A 331 17.71 22.46 1.05
C ASN A 331 19.12 22.28 0.47
N ASN A 332 20.04 23.11 0.97
CA ASN A 332 21.48 23.06 0.73
C ASN A 332 22.11 21.75 1.22
N ARG A 333 21.76 20.61 0.62
CA ARG A 333 22.43 19.32 0.89
C ARG A 333 23.38 19.01 -0.27
N SER A 334 24.66 19.18 0.01
CA SER A 334 25.81 18.86 -0.85
C SER A 334 26.03 17.34 -0.98
N LYS A 335 25.01 16.57 -1.40
CA LYS A 335 25.19 15.16 -1.77
C LYS A 335 25.41 15.07 -3.28
N ALA A 336 26.32 14.19 -3.71
CA ALA A 336 26.51 13.88 -5.13
C ALA A 336 25.23 13.30 -5.75
N ALA A 337 24.95 13.66 -7.00
CA ALA A 337 23.72 13.26 -7.68
C ALA A 337 23.61 11.73 -7.80
N ILE A 338 24.74 11.04 -8.05
CA ILE A 338 24.79 9.57 -8.12
C ILE A 338 24.22 8.92 -6.85
N LEU A 339 24.67 9.36 -5.66
CA LEU A 339 24.20 8.79 -4.39
C LEU A 339 22.71 9.04 -4.16
N ILE A 340 22.21 10.20 -4.59
CA ILE A 340 20.78 10.52 -4.49
C ILE A 340 19.97 9.62 -5.43
N ILE A 341 20.45 9.41 -6.66
CA ILE A 341 19.81 8.52 -7.65
C ILE A 341 19.79 7.08 -7.15
N GLU A 342 20.89 6.58 -6.58
CA GLU A 342 20.95 5.25 -5.97
C GLU A 342 19.96 5.10 -4.81
N GLU A 343 19.89 6.10 -3.92
CA GLU A 343 18.93 6.11 -2.80
C GLU A 343 17.47 6.13 -3.29
N LEU A 344 17.19 6.87 -4.38
CA LEU A 344 15.87 6.92 -5.01
C LEU A 344 15.49 5.58 -5.64
N ASN A 345 16.38 4.98 -6.41
CA ASN A 345 16.16 3.66 -7.03
C ASN A 345 15.93 2.59 -5.97
N ASP A 346 16.79 2.53 -4.95
CA ASP A 346 16.65 1.57 -3.85
C ASP A 346 15.30 1.74 -3.13
N ARG A 347 14.88 2.97 -2.82
CA ARG A 347 13.57 3.22 -2.22
C ARG A 347 12.41 2.87 -3.14
N HIS A 348 12.52 3.17 -4.42
CA HIS A 348 11.48 2.87 -5.41
C HIS A 348 11.26 1.36 -5.52
N TYR A 349 12.33 0.59 -5.75
CA TYR A 349 12.23 -0.88 -5.84
C TYR A 349 11.85 -1.52 -4.49
N LYS A 350 12.33 -1.00 -3.35
CA LYS A 350 11.86 -1.43 -2.03
C LYS A 350 10.36 -1.18 -1.85
N SER A 351 9.83 -0.06 -2.34
CA SER A 351 8.40 0.24 -2.26
C SER A 351 7.59 -0.73 -3.13
N ILE A 352 8.05 -1.02 -4.35
CA ILE A 352 7.43 -2.01 -5.24
C ILE A 352 7.44 -3.40 -4.59
N ASN A 353 8.60 -3.83 -4.06
CA ASN A 353 8.71 -5.14 -3.42
C ASN A 353 7.80 -5.24 -2.20
N LYS A 354 7.73 -4.22 -1.33
CA LYS A 354 6.79 -4.18 -0.21
C LYS A 354 5.34 -4.26 -0.65
N PHE A 355 5.00 -3.62 -1.77
CA PHE A 355 3.65 -3.70 -2.33
C PHE A 355 3.35 -5.09 -2.89
N ASN A 356 4.31 -5.73 -3.55
CA ASN A 356 4.19 -7.12 -4.01
C ASN A 356 4.04 -8.09 -2.82
N ASP A 357 4.81 -7.90 -1.75
CA ASP A 357 4.71 -8.69 -0.52
C ASP A 357 3.31 -8.52 0.13
N LEU A 358 2.78 -7.29 0.13
CA LEU A 358 1.41 -7.00 0.56
C LEU A 358 0.41 -7.74 -0.31
N GLN A 359 0.53 -7.67 -1.64
CA GLN A 359 -0.37 -8.38 -2.56
C GLN A 359 -0.34 -9.89 -2.33
N GLN A 360 0.85 -10.49 -2.18
CA GLN A 360 0.99 -11.92 -1.89
C GLN A 360 0.33 -12.27 -0.55
N SER A 361 0.61 -11.52 0.51
CA SER A 361 0.03 -11.75 1.84
C SER A 361 -1.49 -11.62 1.83
N VAL A 362 -2.03 -10.60 1.17
CA VAL A 362 -3.47 -10.38 1.02
C VAL A 362 -4.10 -11.51 0.21
N ASN A 363 -3.48 -11.93 -0.90
CA ASN A 363 -4.00 -13.04 -1.72
C ASN A 363 -3.97 -14.37 -0.96
N SER A 364 -2.92 -14.67 -0.20
CA SER A 364 -2.85 -15.85 0.68
C SER A 364 -3.87 -15.80 1.82
N PHE A 365 -4.19 -14.63 2.34
CA PHE A 365 -5.27 -14.48 3.32
C PHE A 365 -6.63 -14.73 2.67
N ILE A 366 -6.89 -14.07 1.54
CA ILE A 366 -8.15 -14.13 0.80
C ILE A 366 -8.42 -15.54 0.25
N SER A 367 -7.39 -16.32 -0.10
CA SER A 367 -7.56 -17.69 -0.61
C SER A 367 -8.24 -18.63 0.37
N ASN A 368 -8.32 -18.28 1.66
CA ASN A 368 -9.05 -19.03 2.66
C ASN A 368 -10.56 -18.74 2.67
N PHE A 369 -11.03 -17.77 1.87
CA PHE A 369 -12.41 -17.29 1.89
C PHE A 369 -13.10 -17.45 0.54
N ASN A 370 -14.37 -17.85 0.58
CA ASN A 370 -15.25 -17.89 -0.59
C ASN A 370 -15.88 -16.50 -0.83
N GLU A 371 -16.43 -16.27 -2.03
CA GLU A 371 -17.08 -14.99 -2.39
C GLU A 371 -18.23 -14.62 -1.46
N GLN A 372 -18.97 -15.62 -0.95
CA GLN A 372 -20.04 -15.44 0.03
C GLN A 372 -19.55 -15.75 1.45
N ASN A 373 -18.44 -15.13 1.87
CA ASN A 373 -17.94 -15.31 3.23
C ASN A 373 -18.78 -14.52 4.26
N ILE A 374 -18.80 -15.03 5.49
CA ILE A 374 -19.60 -14.47 6.62
C ILE A 374 -19.14 -13.04 6.97
N PHE A 375 -17.85 -12.76 6.81
CA PHE A 375 -17.24 -11.46 7.12
C PHE A 375 -17.46 -10.40 6.03
N ARG A 376 -18.04 -10.78 4.88
CA ARG A 376 -18.25 -9.93 3.69
C ARG A 376 -16.96 -9.30 3.15
N PHE A 377 -15.83 -9.99 3.33
CA PHE A 377 -14.57 -9.59 2.72
C PHE A 377 -14.66 -9.64 1.20
N LYS A 378 -14.09 -8.62 0.54
CA LYS A 378 -13.98 -8.57 -0.92
C LYS A 378 -12.86 -9.52 -1.36
N VAL A 379 -13.24 -10.64 -1.95
CA VAL A 379 -12.29 -11.71 -2.39
C VAL A 379 -11.65 -11.39 -3.75
N LYS A 380 -12.33 -10.62 -4.61
CA LYS A 380 -11.81 -10.23 -5.93
C LYS A 380 -11.27 -8.81 -5.88
N LEU A 381 -9.95 -8.68 -5.80
CA LEU A 381 -9.23 -7.41 -5.85
C LEU A 381 -8.63 -7.24 -7.26
N ASN A 382 -9.06 -6.23 -7.99
CA ASN A 382 -8.63 -6.00 -9.37
C ASN A 382 -7.74 -4.76 -9.54
N LYS A 383 -7.71 -3.88 -8.54
CA LYS A 383 -6.96 -2.62 -8.56
C LYS A 383 -5.97 -2.58 -7.41
N ASP A 384 -4.85 -1.90 -7.58
CA ASP A 384 -3.83 -1.74 -6.52
C ASP A 384 -4.39 -1.07 -5.27
N SER A 385 -5.29 -0.10 -5.44
CA SER A 385 -6.00 0.55 -4.35
C SER A 385 -6.85 -0.43 -3.52
N ASP A 386 -7.36 -1.50 -4.14
CA ASP A 386 -8.18 -2.48 -3.44
C ASP A 386 -7.37 -3.25 -2.40
N PHE A 387 -6.09 -3.56 -2.68
CA PHE A 387 -5.20 -4.25 -1.72
C PHE A 387 -4.88 -3.38 -0.49
N ILE A 388 -4.65 -2.09 -0.71
CA ILE A 388 -4.37 -1.15 0.40
C ILE A 388 -5.62 -0.96 1.25
N ASN A 389 -6.77 -0.72 0.62
CA ASN A 389 -8.03 -0.57 1.34
C ASN A 389 -8.37 -1.83 2.14
N PHE A 390 -8.17 -3.01 1.56
CA PHE A 390 -8.36 -4.28 2.26
C PHE A 390 -7.48 -4.39 3.50
N ALA A 391 -6.20 -4.01 3.42
CA ALA A 391 -5.30 -4.03 4.57
C ALA A 391 -5.71 -3.02 5.66
N ILE A 392 -6.23 -1.86 5.28
CA ILE A 392 -6.77 -0.85 6.21
C ILE A 392 -8.01 -1.40 6.93
N ASP A 393 -8.95 -1.97 6.18
CA ASP A 393 -10.18 -2.57 6.75
C ASP A 393 -9.84 -3.76 7.66
N LEU A 394 -8.83 -4.56 7.28
CA LEU A 394 -8.35 -5.68 8.09
C LEU A 394 -7.71 -5.20 9.40
N LYS A 395 -7.08 -4.03 9.42
CA LYS A 395 -6.51 -3.46 10.64
C LYS A 395 -7.59 -3.20 11.68
N GLU A 396 -8.69 -2.54 11.31
CA GLU A 396 -9.85 -2.34 12.20
C GLU A 396 -10.41 -3.69 12.66
N PHE A 397 -10.50 -4.65 11.74
CA PHE A 397 -11.01 -5.99 12.05
C PHE A 397 -10.17 -6.72 13.12
N ILE A 398 -8.85 -6.56 13.09
CA ILE A 398 -7.92 -7.13 14.07
C ILE A 398 -7.97 -6.34 15.39
N GLU A 399 -7.89 -5.00 15.33
CA GLU A 399 -7.87 -4.14 16.53
C GLU A 399 -9.14 -4.30 17.38
N GLU A 400 -10.30 -4.44 16.74
CA GLU A 400 -11.57 -4.67 17.44
C GLU A 400 -11.81 -6.14 17.82
N GLY A 401 -10.88 -7.05 17.49
CA GLY A 401 -10.99 -8.47 17.79
C GLY A 401 -12.27 -9.09 17.20
N LYS A 402 -12.64 -8.70 15.97
CA LYS A 402 -13.93 -9.05 15.36
C LYS A 402 -14.15 -10.57 15.30
N ILE A 403 -13.10 -11.38 15.09
CA ILE A 403 -13.20 -12.85 15.07
C ILE A 403 -13.81 -13.36 16.37
N ASN A 404 -13.28 -12.94 17.51
CA ASN A 404 -13.76 -13.35 18.83
C ASN A 404 -15.20 -12.87 19.07
N GLN A 405 -15.55 -11.67 18.60
CA GLN A 405 -16.93 -11.17 18.68
C GLN A 405 -17.88 -11.99 17.82
N PHE A 406 -17.49 -12.36 16.61
CA PHE A 406 -18.29 -13.19 15.72
C PHE A 406 -18.45 -14.60 16.28
N GLU A 407 -17.39 -15.20 16.80
CA GLU A 407 -17.43 -16.49 17.49
C GLU A 407 -18.41 -16.45 18.66
N LYS A 408 -18.31 -15.45 19.55
CA LYS A 408 -19.24 -15.27 20.66
C LYS A 408 -20.69 -15.15 20.18
N ARG A 409 -20.98 -14.26 19.23
CA ARG A 409 -22.34 -14.08 18.67
C ARG A 409 -22.89 -15.34 18.02
N VAL A 410 -22.04 -16.10 17.33
CA VAL A 410 -22.42 -17.35 16.67
C VAL A 410 -22.73 -18.42 17.71
N ASN A 411 -21.90 -18.56 18.74
CA ASN A 411 -22.11 -19.49 19.85
C ASN A 411 -23.38 -19.15 20.66
N GLU A 412 -23.61 -17.87 20.97
CA GLU A 412 -24.85 -17.39 21.60
C GLU A 412 -26.08 -17.73 20.75
N ARG A 413 -25.99 -17.48 19.43
CA ARG A 413 -27.10 -17.76 18.52
C ARG A 413 -27.38 -19.25 18.39
N PHE A 414 -26.36 -20.10 18.35
CA PHE A 414 -26.55 -21.55 18.36
C PHE A 414 -27.17 -22.02 19.67
N SER A 415 -26.72 -21.50 20.82
CA SER A 415 -27.32 -21.80 22.12
C SER A 415 -28.81 -21.42 22.14
N HIS A 416 -29.15 -20.23 21.66
CA HIS A 416 -30.55 -19.79 21.55
C HIS A 416 -31.37 -20.70 20.62
N ILE A 417 -30.84 -21.12 19.47
CA ILE A 417 -31.53 -22.05 18.56
C ILE A 417 -31.77 -23.41 19.24
N ILE A 418 -30.75 -23.95 19.92
CA ILE A 418 -30.86 -25.22 20.64
C ILE A 418 -31.89 -25.13 21.77
N GLN A 419 -31.88 -24.04 22.54
CA GLN A 419 -32.86 -23.78 23.59
C GLN A 419 -34.28 -23.64 23.03
N GLN A 420 -34.45 -22.91 21.92
CA GLN A 420 -35.73 -22.77 21.25
C GLN A 420 -36.26 -24.12 20.75
N ILE A 421 -35.41 -24.91 20.08
CA ILE A 421 -35.76 -26.27 19.66
C ILE A 421 -36.12 -27.13 20.88
N GLY A 422 -35.34 -27.05 21.98
CA GLY A 422 -35.61 -27.77 23.22
C GLY A 422 -36.96 -27.41 23.83
N ASN A 423 -37.30 -26.12 23.89
CA ASN A 423 -38.57 -25.63 24.41
C ASN A 423 -39.75 -26.06 23.52
N GLU A 424 -39.67 -25.84 22.20
CA GLU A 424 -40.71 -26.23 21.25
C GLU A 424 -40.90 -27.77 21.21
N THR A 425 -39.82 -28.53 21.35
CA THR A 425 -39.88 -30.00 21.47
C THR A 425 -40.51 -30.42 22.80
N THR A 426 -40.24 -29.69 23.89
CA THR A 426 -40.89 -29.93 25.20
C THR A 426 -42.39 -29.69 25.11
N ASP A 427 -42.81 -28.62 24.43
CA ASP A 427 -44.22 -28.36 24.16
C ASP A 427 -44.86 -29.49 23.34
N LEU A 428 -44.16 -29.99 22.31
CA LEU A 428 -44.61 -31.14 21.51
C LEU A 428 -44.80 -32.41 22.37
N ILE A 429 -43.82 -32.73 23.23
CA ILE A 429 -43.89 -33.88 24.16
C ILE A 429 -45.01 -33.67 25.20
N SER A 430 -45.24 -32.44 25.66
CA SER A 430 -46.34 -32.16 26.61
C SER A 430 -47.71 -32.50 26.01
N LYS A 431 -47.87 -32.35 24.68
CA LYS A 431 -49.06 -32.76 23.95
C LYS A 431 -49.14 -34.26 23.77
N GLU A 432 -48.02 -34.96 23.65
CA GLU A 432 -47.98 -36.43 23.74
C GLU A 432 -48.54 -36.92 25.08
N ALA A 433 -48.20 -36.25 26.20
CA ALA A 433 -48.75 -36.61 27.51
C ALA A 433 -50.28 -36.37 27.64
N GLU A 434 -50.83 -35.37 26.95
CA GLU A 434 -52.29 -35.19 26.82
C GLU A 434 -52.92 -36.37 26.05
N ILE A 435 -52.24 -36.85 25.01
CA ILE A 435 -52.67 -38.01 24.22
C ILE A 435 -52.62 -39.28 25.05
N GLU A 436 -51.57 -39.51 25.84
CA GLU A 436 -51.51 -40.64 26.77
C GLU A 436 -52.68 -40.65 27.77
N LYS A 437 -53.13 -39.48 28.25
CA LYS A 437 -54.33 -39.39 29.11
C LYS A 437 -55.59 -39.83 28.37
N ILE A 438 -55.72 -39.46 27.10
CA ILE A 438 -56.82 -39.90 26.24
C ILE A 438 -56.76 -41.42 26.03
N ILE A 439 -55.57 -41.97 25.75
CA ILE A 439 -55.34 -43.41 25.59
C ILE A 439 -55.69 -44.16 26.88
N LYS A 440 -55.25 -43.67 28.04
CA LYS A 440 -55.62 -44.26 29.34
C LYS A 440 -57.13 -44.25 29.58
N LYS A 441 -57.83 -43.19 29.17
CA LYS A 441 -59.29 -43.15 29.22
C LYS A 441 -59.91 -44.21 28.30
N ILE A 442 -59.38 -44.37 27.09
CA ILE A 442 -59.82 -45.40 26.14
C ILE A 442 -59.57 -46.82 26.71
N ASN A 443 -58.40 -47.08 27.31
CA ASN A 443 -58.07 -48.37 27.93
C ASN A 443 -58.91 -48.65 29.18
N ASN A 444 -59.19 -47.66 30.03
CA ASN A 444 -60.10 -47.82 31.16
C ASN A 444 -61.54 -48.07 30.69
N ASP A 445 -61.96 -47.42 29.60
CA ASP A 445 -63.22 -47.73 28.95
C ASP A 445 -63.21 -49.18 28.44
N PHE A 446 -62.09 -49.69 27.90
CA PHE A 446 -61.94 -51.09 27.48
C PHE A 446 -62.11 -52.10 28.64
N ILE A 447 -61.55 -51.81 29.81
CA ILE A 447 -61.55 -52.73 30.97
C ILE A 447 -62.89 -52.70 31.73
N SER A 448 -63.49 -51.51 31.88
CA SER A 448 -64.62 -51.30 32.80
C SER A 448 -65.95 -51.94 32.37
N LYS A 449 -66.05 -52.46 31.14
CA LYS A 449 -67.30 -53.02 30.61
C LYS A 449 -66.97 -54.20 29.68
N ASN A 450 -67.41 -55.41 30.02
CA ASN A 450 -67.27 -56.56 29.10
C ASN A 450 -68.17 -56.39 27.87
N PHE A 451 -67.57 -56.29 26.69
CA PHE A 451 -68.24 -55.76 25.50
C PHE A 451 -68.78 -56.82 24.54
N VAL A 452 -68.06 -57.92 24.33
CA VAL A 452 -68.42 -59.02 23.41
C VAL A 452 -67.70 -60.30 23.87
N GLU A 453 -68.31 -61.48 23.77
CA GLU A 453 -67.66 -62.76 24.17
C GLU A 453 -66.39 -63.09 23.37
N ALA A 454 -66.25 -62.57 22.15
CA ALA A 454 -65.15 -62.91 21.24
C ALA A 454 -63.81 -62.21 21.55
N ILE A 455 -63.82 -61.03 22.18
CA ILE A 455 -62.60 -60.26 22.52
C ILE A 455 -62.47 -60.22 24.04
N LYS A 456 -61.41 -60.84 24.57
CA LYS A 456 -61.13 -60.87 26.01
C LYS A 456 -60.46 -59.60 26.48
N GLU A 457 -59.53 -59.06 25.69
CA GLU A 457 -58.74 -57.88 26.08
C GLU A 457 -58.38 -57.03 24.85
N MET A 458 -58.40 -55.72 25.03
CA MET A 458 -58.02 -54.76 24.01
C MET A 458 -57.32 -53.56 24.64
N GLU A 459 -56.11 -53.28 24.18
CA GLU A 459 -55.28 -52.18 24.69
C GLU A 459 -54.70 -51.34 23.56
N MET A 460 -54.54 -50.05 23.82
CA MET A 460 -53.83 -49.11 22.96
C MET A 460 -52.67 -48.47 23.72
N ARG A 461 -51.55 -48.25 23.04
CA ARG A 461 -50.41 -47.49 23.59
C ARG A 461 -49.80 -46.56 22.54
N THR A 462 -49.16 -45.50 23.03
CA THR A 462 -48.23 -44.69 22.26
C THR A 462 -46.88 -45.39 22.15
N GLN A 463 -46.23 -45.24 20.99
CA GLN A 463 -44.85 -45.60 20.75
C GLN A 463 -44.10 -44.36 20.24
N LYS A 464 -42.81 -44.27 20.59
CA LYS A 464 -41.94 -43.20 20.09
C LYS A 464 -41.96 -43.18 18.56
N SER A 465 -42.13 -41.98 17.98
CA SER A 465 -42.19 -41.79 16.53
C SER A 465 -41.02 -42.43 15.79
N SER A 466 -41.35 -43.03 14.65
CA SER A 466 -40.39 -43.54 13.67
C SER A 466 -39.71 -42.44 12.86
N ASN A 467 -40.22 -41.20 12.86
CA ASN A 467 -39.73 -40.08 12.05
C ASN A 467 -38.31 -39.65 12.48
N PRO A 468 -37.32 -39.65 11.56
CA PRO A 468 -35.94 -39.25 11.85
C PRO A 468 -35.81 -37.82 12.39
N VAL A 469 -36.65 -36.89 11.91
CA VAL A 469 -36.65 -35.48 12.35
C VAL A 469 -37.07 -35.39 13.81
N VAL A 470 -38.15 -36.06 14.20
CA VAL A 470 -38.65 -36.08 15.59
C VAL A 470 -37.62 -36.70 16.54
N LYS A 471 -36.99 -37.80 16.14
CA LYS A 471 -35.91 -38.43 16.93
C LYS A 471 -34.75 -37.48 17.17
N LEU A 472 -34.42 -36.65 16.18
CA LEU A 472 -33.32 -35.68 16.31
C LEU A 472 -33.71 -34.46 17.15
N LEU A 473 -34.95 -33.99 17.05
CA LEU A 473 -35.48 -32.94 17.93
C LEU A 473 -35.44 -33.39 19.40
N ILE A 474 -35.84 -34.63 19.69
CA ILE A 474 -35.74 -35.22 21.04
C ILE A 474 -34.28 -35.27 21.52
N LYS A 475 -33.34 -35.70 20.67
CA LYS A 475 -31.90 -35.71 21.01
C LYS A 475 -31.36 -34.30 21.29
N ILE A 476 -31.78 -33.30 20.51
CA ILE A 476 -31.39 -31.90 20.73
C ILE A 476 -31.95 -31.40 22.07
N LYS A 477 -33.19 -31.77 22.40
CA LYS A 477 -33.82 -31.46 23.69
C LYS A 477 -33.08 -32.11 24.86
N GLU A 478 -32.78 -33.41 24.78
CA GLU A 478 -31.98 -34.11 25.81
C GLU A 478 -30.62 -33.44 26.00
N PHE A 479 -29.94 -33.11 24.89
CA PHE A 479 -28.67 -32.40 24.93
C PHE A 479 -28.78 -31.00 25.55
N ASN A 480 -29.86 -30.27 25.26
CA ASN A 480 -30.15 -28.98 25.85
C ASN A 480 -30.41 -29.10 27.36
N ASP A 481 -31.21 -30.07 27.80
CA ASP A 481 -31.52 -30.25 29.22
C ASP A 481 -30.25 -30.55 30.04
N GLU A 482 -29.34 -31.36 29.49
CA GLU A 482 -28.06 -31.72 30.11
C GLU A 482 -27.06 -30.55 30.15
N ASN A 483 -27.15 -29.59 29.22
CA ASN A 483 -26.11 -28.57 29.01
C ASN A 483 -26.64 -27.12 28.95
N SER A 484 -27.90 -26.88 29.34
CA SER A 484 -28.62 -25.59 29.22
C SER A 484 -27.90 -24.41 29.86
N LEU A 485 -27.19 -24.64 30.97
CA LEU A 485 -26.42 -23.62 31.70
C LEU A 485 -25.00 -23.39 31.16
N ILE A 486 -24.50 -24.31 30.32
CA ILE A 486 -23.10 -24.35 29.85
C ILE A 486 -23.01 -23.90 28.37
N LEU A 487 -24.11 -24.02 27.61
CA LEU A 487 -24.17 -23.69 26.19
C LEU A 487 -24.23 -22.17 25.95
N GLY A 488 -23.31 -21.65 25.12
CA GLY A 488 -23.40 -20.32 24.51
C GLY A 488 -22.36 -19.30 24.96
N GLU A 489 -22.10 -19.13 26.27
CA GLU A 489 -21.16 -18.13 26.77
C GLU A 489 -19.96 -18.74 27.51
N ASN A 490 -18.75 -18.25 27.17
CA ASN A 490 -17.55 -18.39 28.00
C ASN A 490 -17.71 -17.55 29.28
N ASN A 491 -18.32 -18.13 30.31
CA ASN A 491 -18.48 -17.55 31.64
C ASN A 491 -17.36 -17.99 32.58
N LEU A 492 -17.23 -17.37 33.76
CA LEU A 492 -16.22 -17.74 34.78
C LEU A 492 -16.27 -19.23 35.22
N PHE A 493 -17.31 -19.96 34.83
CA PHE A 493 -17.51 -21.39 35.11
C PHE A 493 -17.35 -22.30 33.88
N THR A 494 -16.89 -21.79 32.73
CA THR A 494 -16.65 -22.63 31.55
C THR A 494 -15.32 -23.36 31.63
N SER A 495 -15.37 -24.69 31.54
CA SER A 495 -14.20 -25.56 31.43
C SER A 495 -13.77 -25.70 29.95
N PRO A 496 -12.56 -26.16 29.64
CA PRO A 496 -12.15 -26.49 28.27
C PRO A 496 -13.04 -27.54 27.58
N GLU A 497 -13.91 -28.26 28.29
CA GLU A 497 -14.89 -29.16 27.68
C GLU A 497 -16.04 -28.41 26.97
N THR A 498 -16.19 -27.10 27.20
CA THR A 498 -17.27 -26.28 26.64
C THR A 498 -17.16 -26.16 25.11
N GLU A 499 -15.95 -26.08 24.55
CA GLU A 499 -15.73 -26.08 23.10
C GLU A 499 -16.20 -27.38 22.45
N ASN A 500 -15.88 -28.53 23.06
CA ASN A 500 -16.33 -29.84 22.57
C ASN A 500 -17.86 -29.97 22.61
N LYS A 501 -18.50 -29.43 23.65
CA LYS A 501 -19.97 -29.40 23.76
C LYS A 501 -20.60 -28.47 22.71
N ASN A 502 -20.04 -27.29 22.48
CA ASN A 502 -20.48 -26.39 21.42
C ASN A 502 -20.32 -27.02 20.02
N HIS A 503 -19.21 -27.73 19.78
CA HIS A 503 -19.00 -28.46 18.53
C HIS A 503 -20.08 -29.53 18.30
N LYS A 504 -20.39 -30.31 19.34
CA LYS A 504 -21.45 -31.33 19.32
C LYS A 504 -22.84 -30.73 19.08
N ALA A 505 -23.12 -29.55 19.65
CA ALA A 505 -24.35 -28.80 19.40
C ALA A 505 -24.48 -28.41 17.91
N VAL A 506 -23.41 -27.91 17.32
CA VAL A 506 -23.34 -27.56 15.89
C VAL A 506 -23.51 -28.79 15.02
N GLU A 507 -22.94 -29.94 15.40
CA GLU A 507 -23.09 -31.20 14.67
C GLU A 507 -24.56 -31.67 14.65
N LEU A 508 -25.26 -31.62 15.80
CA LEU A 508 -26.68 -31.96 15.88
C LEU A 508 -27.54 -31.06 15.00
N LEU A 509 -27.27 -29.75 14.95
CA LEU A 509 -27.97 -28.82 14.06
C LEU A 509 -27.68 -29.11 12.58
N LYS A 510 -26.44 -29.44 12.22
CA LYS A 510 -26.10 -29.84 10.84
C LYS A 510 -26.84 -31.11 10.43
N GLN A 511 -26.92 -32.10 11.32
CA GLN A 511 -27.71 -33.30 11.10
C GLN A 511 -29.20 -32.95 10.91
N LEU A 512 -29.72 -31.98 11.68
CA LEU A 512 -31.10 -31.54 11.59
C LEU A 512 -31.40 -30.88 10.25
N VAL A 513 -30.56 -29.94 9.82
CA VAL A 513 -30.70 -29.30 8.50
C VAL A 513 -30.71 -30.34 7.38
N LYS A 514 -29.80 -31.32 7.44
CA LYS A 514 -29.71 -32.38 6.42
C LYS A 514 -30.97 -33.27 6.38
N GLU A 515 -31.56 -33.59 7.52
CA GLU A 515 -32.80 -34.36 7.57
C GLU A 515 -34.02 -33.51 7.19
N LEU A 516 -34.03 -32.21 7.51
CA LEU A 516 -35.08 -31.27 7.07
C LEU A 516 -35.09 -31.10 5.54
N GLU A 517 -33.92 -31.00 4.90
CA GLU A 517 -33.80 -30.96 3.43
C GLU A 517 -34.38 -32.21 2.76
N LYS A 518 -34.24 -33.38 3.40
CA LYS A 518 -34.82 -34.64 2.91
C LYS A 518 -36.32 -34.74 3.15
N TYR A 519 -36.80 -34.22 4.28
CA TYR A 519 -38.19 -34.35 4.72
C TYR A 519 -39.16 -33.56 3.83
N LYS A 520 -38.68 -32.53 3.11
CA LYS A 520 -39.40 -31.70 2.09
C LYS A 520 -40.68 -30.99 2.53
N ASN A 521 -41.29 -31.38 3.65
CA ASN A 521 -42.45 -30.75 4.27
C ASN A 521 -41.98 -29.70 5.27
N SER A 522 -42.58 -28.52 5.22
CA SER A 522 -42.26 -27.40 6.11
C SER A 522 -42.98 -27.46 7.47
N VAL A 523 -43.91 -28.41 7.65
CA VAL A 523 -44.74 -28.53 8.84
C VAL A 523 -44.63 -29.96 9.37
N LEU A 524 -44.28 -30.06 10.65
CA LEU A 524 -44.34 -31.31 11.41
C LEU A 524 -45.69 -31.37 12.13
N THR A 525 -46.47 -32.43 11.89
CA THR A 525 -47.76 -32.62 12.54
C THR A 525 -47.62 -33.43 13.82
N LEU A 526 -48.51 -33.20 14.78
CA LEU A 526 -48.51 -33.94 16.05
C LEU A 526 -48.68 -35.46 15.83
N SER A 527 -49.41 -35.88 14.79
CA SER A 527 -49.54 -37.29 14.41
C SER A 527 -48.23 -37.95 13.99
N GLU A 528 -47.20 -37.17 13.65
CA GLU A 528 -45.88 -37.71 13.30
C GLU A 528 -44.94 -37.78 14.50
N SER A 529 -45.38 -37.31 15.68
CA SER A 529 -44.58 -37.30 16.91
C SER A 529 -44.68 -38.59 17.74
N PHE A 530 -45.70 -39.40 17.51
CA PHE A 530 -45.90 -40.71 18.11
C PHE A 530 -46.56 -41.66 17.11
N ASP A 531 -46.30 -42.95 17.27
CA ASP A 531 -47.00 -44.02 16.55
C ASP A 531 -48.00 -44.68 17.53
N LEU A 532 -49.18 -45.09 17.05
CA LEU A 532 -50.16 -45.82 17.86
C LEU A 532 -50.05 -47.32 17.60
N GLN A 533 -49.98 -48.10 18.68
CA GLN A 533 -50.02 -49.55 18.62
C GLN A 533 -51.24 -50.08 19.37
N PHE A 534 -51.81 -51.15 18.83
CA PHE A 534 -52.95 -51.86 19.40
C PHE A 534 -52.56 -53.28 19.75
N ARG A 535 -53.10 -53.82 20.84
CA ARG A 535 -53.00 -55.22 21.22
C ARG A 535 -54.40 -55.76 21.45
N ILE A 536 -54.72 -56.87 20.79
CA ILE A 536 -56.04 -57.49 20.83
C ILE A 536 -55.88 -58.96 21.16
N VAL A 537 -56.62 -59.42 22.16
CA VAL A 537 -56.65 -60.82 22.58
C VAL A 537 -58.03 -61.39 22.25
N GLU A 538 -58.07 -62.21 21.20
CA GLU A 538 -59.26 -62.94 20.75
C GLU A 538 -59.19 -64.36 21.31
N ASN A 539 -60.08 -64.71 22.24
CA ASN A 539 -60.08 -66.01 22.92
C ASN A 539 -58.69 -66.40 23.45
N ASP A 540 -57.95 -67.26 22.74
CA ASP A 540 -56.61 -67.74 23.13
C ASP A 540 -55.50 -67.28 22.16
N ASN A 541 -55.81 -66.37 21.23
CA ASN A 541 -54.89 -65.79 20.25
C ASN A 541 -54.61 -64.32 20.59
N ASP A 542 -53.33 -63.98 20.83
CA ASP A 542 -52.86 -62.62 21.10
C ASP A 542 -52.15 -62.06 19.87
N SER A 543 -52.64 -60.93 19.36
CA SER A 543 -52.05 -60.27 18.19
C SER A 543 -50.66 -59.68 18.45
N GLY A 544 -50.27 -59.54 19.72
CA GLY A 544 -49.18 -58.66 20.12
C GLY A 544 -49.48 -57.20 19.77
N TRP A 545 -48.46 -56.35 19.89
CA TRP A 545 -48.57 -54.93 19.55
C TRP A 545 -48.39 -54.71 18.05
N VAL A 546 -49.45 -54.22 17.39
CA VAL A 546 -49.48 -53.95 15.95
C VAL A 546 -49.89 -52.51 15.64
N GLU A 547 -49.24 -51.90 14.66
CA GLU A 547 -49.57 -50.54 14.18
C GLU A 547 -50.75 -50.52 13.19
N LYS A 548 -50.90 -51.60 12.41
CA LYS A 548 -51.95 -51.73 11.40
C LYS A 548 -52.98 -52.77 11.84
N LEU A 549 -54.25 -52.38 11.85
CA LEU A 549 -55.40 -53.23 12.18
C LEU A 549 -55.83 -54.17 11.04
N SER A 550 -54.88 -54.55 10.17
CA SER A 550 -55.11 -55.47 9.06
C SER A 550 -54.50 -56.82 9.43
N ASN A 551 -55.33 -57.86 9.54
CA ASN A 551 -54.96 -59.23 9.91
C ASN A 551 -54.72 -59.42 11.42
N VAL A 552 -55.65 -58.94 12.26
CA VAL A 552 -55.56 -59.08 13.72
C VAL A 552 -56.30 -60.33 14.21
N GLY A 553 -57.19 -60.90 13.39
CA GLY A 553 -57.85 -62.19 13.63
C GLY A 553 -58.61 -62.68 12.38
N SER A 554 -59.82 -63.20 12.59
CA SER A 554 -60.73 -63.54 11.48
C SER A 554 -61.26 -62.30 10.75
N GLU A 555 -61.71 -62.42 9.49
CA GLU A 555 -62.29 -61.29 8.73
C GLU A 555 -63.46 -60.61 9.48
N GLY A 556 -64.25 -61.38 10.22
CA GLY A 556 -65.33 -60.86 11.07
C GLY A 556 -64.83 -60.13 12.33
N THR A 557 -63.72 -60.58 12.91
CA THR A 557 -63.10 -59.95 14.09
C THR A 557 -62.41 -58.64 13.72
N ASP A 558 -61.73 -58.57 12.57
CA ASP A 558 -61.11 -57.35 12.05
C ASP A 558 -62.14 -56.23 11.82
N VAL A 559 -63.29 -56.56 11.24
CA VAL A 559 -64.39 -55.59 11.03
C VAL A 559 -64.98 -55.13 12.37
N LEU A 560 -65.13 -56.05 13.33
CA LEU A 560 -65.64 -55.74 14.67
C LEU A 560 -64.68 -54.82 15.45
N VAL A 561 -63.39 -55.15 15.48
CA VAL A 561 -62.35 -54.34 16.14
C VAL A 561 -62.31 -52.94 15.56
N LYS A 562 -62.32 -52.79 14.22
CA LYS A 562 -62.34 -51.48 13.56
C LYS A 562 -63.59 -50.68 13.91
N ALA A 563 -64.76 -51.33 13.94
CA ALA A 563 -66.01 -50.68 14.33
C ALA A 563 -65.97 -50.21 15.78
N MET A 564 -65.46 -51.03 16.70
CA MET A 564 -65.34 -50.70 18.12
C MET A 564 -64.38 -49.54 18.37
N ILE A 565 -63.19 -49.55 17.74
CA ILE A 565 -62.23 -48.43 17.83
C ILE A 565 -62.87 -47.14 17.32
N ASN A 566 -63.53 -47.17 16.15
CA ASN A 566 -64.17 -45.98 15.60
C ASN A 566 -65.30 -45.44 16.49
N ILE A 567 -66.13 -46.31 17.06
CA ILE A 567 -67.19 -45.91 18.01
C ILE A 567 -66.58 -45.30 19.28
N LEU A 568 -65.46 -45.82 19.76
CA LEU A 568 -64.74 -45.27 20.92
C LEU A 568 -64.10 -43.92 20.63
N LEU A 569 -63.43 -43.78 19.49
CA LEU A 569 -62.86 -42.51 19.07
C LEU A 569 -63.96 -41.45 18.92
N LEU A 570 -65.13 -41.84 18.38
CA LEU A 570 -66.32 -40.97 18.33
C LEU A 570 -66.84 -40.61 19.73
N ASN A 571 -66.78 -41.52 20.69
CA ASN A 571 -67.16 -41.24 22.08
C ASN A 571 -66.19 -40.26 22.76
N VAL A 572 -64.88 -40.43 22.56
CA VAL A 572 -63.86 -39.50 23.06
C VAL A 572 -64.02 -38.13 22.41
N PHE A 573 -64.26 -38.09 21.10
CA PHE A 573 -64.55 -36.85 20.39
C PHE A 573 -65.81 -36.17 20.95
N LYS A 574 -66.88 -36.93 21.17
CA LYS A 574 -68.12 -36.45 21.79
C LYS A 574 -67.89 -35.88 23.19
N ASP A 575 -67.12 -36.56 24.03
CA ASP A 575 -66.83 -36.10 25.39
C ASP A 575 -66.03 -34.79 25.39
N ASN A 576 -65.09 -34.64 24.44
CA ASN A 576 -64.32 -33.41 24.29
C ASN A 576 -65.14 -32.26 23.70
N ALA A 577 -66.02 -32.53 22.72
CA ALA A 577 -66.86 -31.52 22.08
C ALA A 577 -68.08 -31.11 22.94
N SER A 578 -68.62 -32.03 23.75
CA SER A 578 -69.90 -31.83 24.45
C SER A 578 -69.79 -31.26 25.87
N LYS A 579 -68.61 -30.74 26.27
CA LYS A 579 -68.44 -30.00 27.55
C LYS A 579 -69.51 -28.92 27.79
N LYS A 580 -70.15 -28.40 26.73
CA LYS A 580 -71.25 -27.41 26.80
C LYS A 580 -72.67 -27.99 26.63
N PHE A 581 -72.87 -29.20 26.09
CA PHE A 581 -74.20 -29.77 25.79
C PHE A 581 -74.27 -31.26 26.14
N LYS A 582 -74.97 -31.63 27.22
CA LYS A 582 -74.99 -33.01 27.74
C LYS A 582 -75.87 -34.01 26.96
N ASP A 583 -76.66 -33.60 25.97
CA ASP A 583 -77.67 -34.47 25.34
C ASP A 583 -77.53 -34.59 23.81
N PHE A 584 -76.29 -34.83 23.35
CA PHE A 584 -75.97 -35.02 21.93
C PHE A 584 -76.03 -36.51 21.53
N LYS A 585 -76.90 -36.84 20.56
CA LYS A 585 -77.03 -38.18 19.95
C LYS A 585 -76.35 -38.20 18.58
N LEU A 586 -75.41 -39.12 18.38
CA LEU A 586 -74.68 -39.24 17.13
C LEU A 586 -75.26 -40.38 16.29
N HIS A 587 -75.59 -40.14 15.02
CA HIS A 587 -75.93 -41.21 14.09
C HIS A 587 -74.64 -41.73 13.41
N CYS A 588 -74.36 -43.03 13.51
CA CYS A 588 -73.23 -43.67 12.84
C CYS A 588 -73.75 -44.72 11.86
N MET A 589 -73.39 -44.59 10.58
CA MET A 589 -73.80 -45.55 9.55
C MET A 589 -72.80 -46.70 9.49
N MET A 590 -73.30 -47.94 9.48
CA MET A 590 -72.49 -49.13 9.23
C MET A 590 -73.05 -49.88 8.02
N ASP A 591 -72.19 -50.14 7.05
CA ASP A 591 -72.51 -50.99 5.90
C ASP A 591 -71.96 -52.40 6.10
N GLU A 592 -72.50 -53.38 5.37
CA GLU A 592 -72.02 -54.78 5.36
C GLU A 592 -72.05 -55.52 6.72
N ILE A 593 -72.89 -55.11 7.68
CA ILE A 593 -73.03 -55.76 9.00
C ILE A 593 -73.45 -57.25 8.91
N GLY A 594 -73.96 -57.70 7.76
CA GLY A 594 -74.39 -59.07 7.50
C GLY A 594 -73.25 -60.10 7.46
N ARG A 595 -71.98 -59.66 7.45
CA ARG A 595 -70.80 -60.54 7.54
C ARG A 595 -70.46 -60.95 8.98
N LEU A 596 -71.07 -60.31 9.99
CA LEU A 596 -70.80 -60.55 11.40
C LEU A 596 -71.79 -61.58 11.99
N HIS A 597 -71.33 -62.36 12.97
CA HIS A 597 -72.20 -63.26 13.73
C HIS A 597 -73.27 -62.47 14.52
N PRO A 598 -74.54 -62.92 14.62
CA PRO A 598 -75.62 -62.19 15.30
C PRO A 598 -75.30 -61.75 16.73
N ASN A 599 -74.54 -62.54 17.50
CA ASN A 599 -74.12 -62.18 18.86
C ASN A 599 -73.17 -60.98 18.89
N ASN A 600 -72.27 -60.89 17.90
CA ASN A 600 -71.32 -59.80 17.75
C ASN A 600 -72.02 -58.50 17.33
N ILE A 601 -73.06 -58.60 16.49
CA ILE A 601 -73.92 -57.47 16.11
C ILE A 601 -74.67 -56.91 17.32
N LYS A 602 -75.23 -57.78 18.17
CA LYS A 602 -75.87 -57.37 19.44
C LYS A 602 -74.89 -56.67 20.38
N GLY A 603 -73.66 -57.18 20.48
CA GLY A 603 -72.58 -56.57 21.26
C GLY A 603 -72.27 -55.14 20.80
N ILE A 604 -72.07 -54.94 19.49
CA ILE A 604 -71.79 -53.61 18.91
C ILE A 604 -72.98 -52.65 19.09
N LEU A 605 -74.22 -53.12 18.93
CA LEU A 605 -75.43 -52.28 19.14
C LEU A 605 -75.55 -51.80 20.58
N ARG A 606 -75.37 -52.70 21.55
CA ARG A 606 -75.36 -52.33 22.97
C ARG A 606 -74.21 -51.36 23.28
N PHE A 607 -73.02 -51.63 22.73
CA PHE A 607 -71.84 -50.81 22.90
C PHE A 607 -72.02 -49.35 22.44
N ALA A 608 -72.69 -49.16 21.30
CA ALA A 608 -72.98 -47.83 20.76
C ALA A 608 -74.14 -47.14 21.51
N ASN A 609 -75.21 -47.88 21.82
CA ASN A 609 -76.37 -47.33 22.55
C ASN A 609 -76.01 -46.85 23.95
N ASP A 610 -75.15 -47.57 24.68
CA ASP A 610 -74.64 -47.16 26.00
C ASP A 610 -73.90 -45.81 25.97
N ARG A 611 -73.44 -45.38 24.79
CA ARG A 611 -72.73 -44.12 24.54
C ARG A 611 -73.60 -43.07 23.85
N ASN A 612 -74.91 -43.34 23.72
CA ASN A 612 -75.87 -42.54 22.95
C ASN A 612 -75.41 -42.33 21.49
N ILE A 613 -74.79 -43.35 20.90
CA ILE A 613 -74.47 -43.43 19.48
C ILE A 613 -75.48 -44.37 18.83
N LEU A 614 -76.30 -43.83 17.93
CA LEU A 614 -77.36 -44.54 17.22
C LEU A 614 -76.78 -45.13 15.93
N LEU A 615 -76.69 -46.46 15.87
CA LEU A 615 -76.22 -47.16 14.67
C LEU A 615 -77.34 -47.27 13.63
N ILE A 616 -77.02 -46.91 12.39
CA ILE A 616 -77.88 -47.06 11.22
C ILE A 616 -77.23 -48.11 10.32
N ASN A 617 -77.85 -49.28 10.23
CA ASN A 617 -77.21 -50.43 9.58
C ASN A 617 -77.94 -50.81 8.29
N GLY A 618 -77.17 -51.04 7.23
CA GLY A 618 -77.62 -51.69 6.00
C GLY A 618 -77.35 -53.19 6.07
N SER A 619 -78.39 -54.03 5.95
CA SER A 619 -78.23 -55.49 5.88
C SER A 619 -78.95 -56.06 4.66
N PRO A 620 -78.29 -56.93 3.86
CA PRO A 620 -78.95 -57.62 2.75
C PRO A 620 -79.92 -58.72 3.23
N THR A 621 -79.77 -59.19 4.47
CA THR A 621 -80.64 -60.22 5.08
C THR A 621 -81.50 -59.63 6.19
N SER A 622 -82.74 -60.11 6.30
CA SER A 622 -83.74 -59.64 7.29
C SER A 622 -83.68 -60.40 8.64
N GLN A 623 -82.64 -61.21 8.87
CA GLN A 623 -82.56 -62.15 9.99
C GLN A 623 -82.49 -61.48 11.38
N ASN A 624 -82.17 -60.18 11.46
CA ASN A 624 -81.91 -59.48 12.73
C ASN A 624 -82.92 -58.35 13.05
N ALA A 625 -84.13 -58.38 12.48
CA ALA A 625 -85.09 -57.25 12.58
C ALA A 625 -85.54 -56.91 14.01
N ILE A 626 -85.42 -57.83 14.98
CA ILE A 626 -85.89 -57.66 16.37
C ILE A 626 -84.90 -56.84 17.21
N ASP A 627 -83.61 -56.87 16.87
CA ASP A 627 -82.56 -56.20 17.65
C ASP A 627 -82.50 -54.67 17.41
N TYR A 628 -83.28 -54.17 16.45
CA TYR A 628 -83.33 -52.76 16.06
C TYR A 628 -84.67 -52.12 16.39
N ARG A 629 -84.64 -50.89 16.91
CA ARG A 629 -85.84 -50.11 17.24
C ARG A 629 -86.68 -49.74 16.00
N TYR A 630 -86.01 -49.53 14.87
CA TYR A 630 -86.63 -49.21 13.59
C TYR A 630 -86.00 -50.07 12.50
N THR A 631 -86.83 -50.88 11.82
CA THR A 631 -86.40 -51.69 10.67
C THR A 631 -87.23 -51.34 9.46
N TYR A 632 -86.58 -50.96 8.37
CA TYR A 632 -87.20 -50.62 7.10
C TYR A 632 -86.76 -51.63 6.04
N LYS A 633 -87.71 -52.31 5.40
CA LYS A 633 -87.49 -53.13 4.22
C LYS A 633 -87.66 -52.26 2.98
N LEU A 634 -86.58 -52.10 2.25
CA LEU A 634 -86.55 -51.41 0.96
C LEU A 634 -86.74 -52.45 -0.14
N SER A 635 -87.78 -52.33 -0.95
CA SER A 635 -88.00 -53.17 -2.14
C SER A 635 -88.17 -52.29 -3.36
N LYS A 636 -87.45 -52.61 -4.45
CA LYS A 636 -87.68 -51.98 -5.75
C LYS A 636 -88.88 -52.66 -6.41
N GLU A 637 -89.89 -51.88 -6.75
CA GLU A 637 -91.00 -52.35 -7.56
C GLU A 637 -91.11 -51.53 -8.82
N GLN A 638 -91.50 -52.18 -9.91
CA GLN A 638 -91.71 -51.52 -11.18
C GLN A 638 -92.94 -50.63 -11.09
N SER A 639 -92.81 -49.39 -11.58
CA SER A 639 -93.91 -48.43 -11.58
C SER A 639 -95.07 -48.99 -12.40
N LYS A 640 -96.29 -48.91 -11.87
CA LYS A 640 -97.51 -49.33 -12.59
C LYS A 640 -97.79 -48.50 -13.85
N THR A 641 -97.12 -47.35 -14.01
CA THR A 641 -97.33 -46.41 -15.11
C THR A 641 -96.19 -46.36 -16.13
N ASP A 642 -95.02 -46.94 -15.85
CA ASP A 642 -93.84 -46.90 -16.73
C ASP A 642 -92.92 -48.09 -16.45
N ASN A 643 -92.87 -49.06 -17.37
CA ASN A 643 -92.09 -50.30 -17.21
C ASN A 643 -90.57 -50.06 -17.16
N LYS A 644 -90.06 -48.86 -17.45
CA LYS A 644 -88.63 -48.55 -17.32
C LYS A 644 -88.26 -47.87 -16.00
N LYS A 645 -89.25 -47.50 -15.16
CA LYS A 645 -89.01 -46.82 -13.88
C LYS A 645 -89.28 -47.72 -12.70
N TYR A 646 -88.30 -47.84 -11.82
CA TYR A 646 -88.43 -48.52 -10.53
C TYR A 646 -88.72 -47.50 -9.43
N ILE A 647 -89.71 -47.79 -8.60
CA ILE A 647 -90.03 -47.01 -7.40
C ILE A 647 -89.56 -47.83 -6.19
N THR A 648 -88.84 -47.18 -5.28
CA THR A 648 -88.44 -47.80 -4.01
C THR A 648 -89.62 -47.76 -3.05
N ARG A 649 -90.25 -48.91 -2.78
CA ARG A 649 -91.25 -49.05 -1.72
C ARG A 649 -90.54 -49.31 -0.40
N ILE A 650 -90.83 -48.47 0.58
CA ILE A 650 -90.31 -48.59 1.95
C ILE A 650 -91.40 -49.19 2.82
N LYS A 651 -91.19 -50.41 3.32
CA LYS A 651 -92.09 -51.08 4.28
C LYS A 651 -91.41 -51.18 5.64
N ARG A 652 -91.96 -50.53 6.66
CA ARG A 652 -91.48 -50.69 8.05
C ARG A 652 -91.89 -52.06 8.58
N LEU A 653 -90.92 -52.83 9.10
CA LEU A 653 -91.13 -54.21 9.56
C LEU A 653 -91.45 -54.33 11.06
N VAL A 654 -90.94 -53.43 11.93
CA VAL A 654 -91.12 -53.53 13.40
C VAL A 654 -91.56 -52.18 14.00
N LYS A 655 -92.51 -52.24 14.95
CA LYS A 655 -92.96 -51.13 15.82
C LYS A 655 -92.92 -51.62 17.27
N VAL A 656 -91.85 -51.31 18.01
CA VAL A 656 -91.80 -51.59 19.46
C VAL A 656 -92.72 -50.61 20.18
N ASN A 657 -93.78 -51.12 20.82
CA ASN A 657 -94.60 -50.38 21.77
C ASN A 657 -93.79 -50.22 23.07
N THR A 658 -93.49 -48.98 23.45
CA THR A 658 -92.82 -48.67 24.71
C THR A 658 -93.78 -48.89 25.88
N ARG A 659 -93.62 -50.00 26.61
CA ARG A 659 -93.99 -50.12 28.02
C ARG A 659 -92.79 -50.70 28.80
N VAL A 660 -92.21 -49.82 29.64
CA VAL A 660 -91.36 -50.02 30.84
C VAL A 660 -89.95 -50.63 30.61
N PHE A 661 -88.84 -50.22 31.25
CA PHE A 661 -88.57 -49.52 32.51
C PHE A 661 -87.43 -48.47 32.40
N ASN A 662 -87.43 -47.53 33.36
CA ASN A 662 -86.29 -46.69 33.75
C ASN A 662 -85.02 -47.49 34.01
#